data_AF-A0A3M6UMP9-F1
#
_entry.id   AF-A0A3M6UMP9-F1
#
_cell.length_a   1.000
_cell.length_b   1.000
_cell.length_c   1.000
_cell.angle_alpha   90.00
_cell.angle_beta   90.00
_cell.angle_gamma   90.00
#
_symmetry.space_group_name_H-M   'P 1'
#
loop_
_entity.id
_entity.type
_entity.pdbx_description
1 polymer ?
#
loop_
_entity_poly.entity_id
_entity_poly.type
_entity_poly.pdbx_seq_one_letter_code
_entity_poly.pdbx_strand_id
1 'polypeptide(L)'
;MANESNRDEDVIEGIYYRSKKKSTTFPLHISCAACKNSDYLEVFTDHKRMFRPCLIFLSIVVTWALDCNKPVGIGDGTLSDSAMTANSEINKWHGAREGRLNNYKGKPGNPGIGAWCADKKDSNQYRYIQFDLGSVRKIGKIATQGRNTSSFQYVKSYRILYSETGNVFSGIRDINQNEVVFAGNTDKNSIVTNDIPSAGRNIKARYIQVIPIDFRANICMRFELYECVDINECSESNGGCSQLCENTAGTFNCKCRDGFRLQNDGKTCKDIDECAESIDLCTQNCHNTEGSYTCSCNAGYRLASNKYTCENIDECQEGTSGCNQICTDTLGSFKCSCRTGYKLKSDMKTCEDIDECLDSNGGCSDTCQNLVGSYICICPNGYQLDGTGKKCIDKDECALANGGCQHTCENSVGSFSCSCNDGYKLNSDGLTCSDIDECSDGSAQCDPKSTTCNNLIPDYECKCKPGYIVISNDKYKCKAPTCPALVQSMGTTVFPSTCLQDQVMEAGDLCKFSCTDGFELPDNEDTLICLATGNWNASIINCKRVSCPKLVAPANGKLNPDTCASEGGHYQGKCGYVCNSGYTLSGVQIKNCLSSGQWDSQEEPTCIQNYQDPYITCPDNVQVDLSPGANEADVSALLQDPTSNQPPSRITITPAEYFKDKMFPAGTTYLNYVATNEVGKTAQCQTVIIVVGIH
;
A
#
# COMPACT_ATOMS: atom_id res chain seq x y z
N MET A 1 -40.92 25.51 56.02
CA MET A 1 -41.83 25.34 57.17
C MET A 1 -40.98 25.42 58.43
N ALA A 2 -41.34 26.26 59.40
CA ALA A 2 -40.59 26.56 60.65
C ALA A 2 -39.16 27.13 60.43
N ASN A 3 -38.61 28.09 61.18
CA ASN A 3 -38.72 28.53 62.60
C ASN A 3 -38.00 27.57 63.57
N GLU A 4 -37.22 28.02 64.58
CA GLU A 4 -37.06 29.40 65.10
C GLU A 4 -35.78 29.63 65.93
N SER A 5 -35.30 30.89 65.97
CA SER A 5 -34.53 31.51 67.09
C SER A 5 -33.06 31.05 67.32
N ASN A 6 -32.11 31.80 67.89
CA ASN A 6 -31.99 33.15 68.49
C ASN A 6 -30.60 33.74 68.10
N ARG A 7 -30.45 35.01 67.67
CA ARG A 7 -30.18 36.26 68.46
C ARG A 7 -28.80 36.34 69.15
N ASP A 8 -28.04 37.47 69.19
CA ASP A 8 -28.17 38.83 68.58
C ASP A 8 -26.79 39.55 68.50
N GLU A 9 -26.65 40.46 67.51
CA GLU A 9 -26.16 41.88 67.54
C GLU A 9 -24.96 42.33 68.46
N ASP A 10 -24.12 43.35 68.15
CA ASP A 10 -24.17 44.34 67.04
C ASP A 10 -22.85 45.10 66.69
N VAL A 11 -22.88 45.80 65.55
CA VAL A 11 -22.26 47.12 65.18
C VAL A 11 -20.78 47.47 65.44
N ILE A 12 -20.12 47.99 64.38
CA ILE A 12 -19.46 49.32 64.36
C ILE A 12 -19.37 49.85 62.90
N GLU A 13 -19.50 51.17 62.74
CA GLU A 13 -19.60 51.87 61.44
C GLU A 13 -18.26 52.13 60.73
N GLY A 14 -18.31 52.70 59.52
CA GLY A 14 -17.17 53.41 58.92
C GLY A 14 -17.60 54.38 57.81
N ILE A 15 -16.88 55.52 57.66
CA ILE A 15 -17.01 56.45 56.51
C ILE A 15 -15.77 57.37 56.39
N TYR A 16 -15.04 57.27 55.25
CA TYR A 16 -14.21 58.30 54.57
C TYR A 16 -13.08 59.06 55.34
N TYR A 17 -12.09 59.76 54.76
CA TYR A 17 -11.89 60.35 53.41
C TYR A 17 -10.40 60.39 52.96
N ARG A 18 -10.15 60.18 51.65
CA ARG A 18 -9.07 60.71 50.75
C ARG A 18 -7.65 61.09 51.27
N SER A 19 -6.64 60.65 50.49
CA SER A 19 -5.57 61.53 49.98
C SER A 19 -5.17 61.16 48.53
N LYS A 20 -4.26 61.91 47.86
CA LYS A 20 -3.95 61.83 46.40
C LYS A 20 -2.45 62.00 46.07
N LYS A 21 -2.09 61.54 44.85
CA LYS A 21 -0.80 61.63 44.10
C LYS A 21 0.24 60.58 44.53
N LYS A 22 0.92 59.79 43.67
CA LYS A 22 1.51 59.89 42.31
C LYS A 22 2.86 60.64 42.20
N SER A 23 3.90 59.86 41.83
CA SER A 23 4.85 60.08 40.70
C SER A 23 6.35 60.19 41.07
N THR A 24 7.19 59.35 40.41
CA THR A 24 8.58 59.60 39.88
C THR A 24 9.65 60.22 40.82
N THR A 25 10.94 59.83 40.88
CA THR A 25 11.87 58.89 40.19
C THR A 25 13.20 58.85 41.02
N PHE A 26 14.31 58.12 40.77
CA PHE A 26 14.83 57.25 39.68
C PHE A 26 15.79 56.16 40.31
N PRO A 27 16.73 55.45 39.62
CA PRO A 27 17.32 54.20 40.13
C PRO A 27 18.79 54.29 40.59
N LEU A 28 19.33 53.17 41.10
CA LEU A 28 20.76 52.85 41.00
C LEU A 28 20.98 51.33 40.89
N HIS A 29 21.79 50.91 39.91
CA HIS A 29 22.00 49.52 39.51
C HIS A 29 23.48 49.18 39.77
N ILE A 30 23.78 48.22 40.64
CA ILE A 30 25.11 47.57 40.70
C ILE A 30 24.91 46.07 40.83
N SER A 31 25.47 45.33 39.88
CA SER A 31 25.52 43.87 39.88
C SER A 31 26.86 43.43 40.47
N CYS A 32 26.87 42.39 41.32
CA CYS A 32 28.10 41.71 41.74
C CYS A 32 27.98 40.20 41.46
N ALA A 33 29.07 39.61 40.97
CA ALA A 33 29.16 38.20 40.65
C ALA A 33 30.46 37.59 41.23
N ALA A 34 30.35 36.35 41.71
CA ALA A 34 31.42 35.36 41.91
C ALA A 34 32.71 35.74 42.69
N CYS A 35 32.85 35.15 43.88
CA CYS A 35 34.04 34.38 44.35
C CYS A 35 33.57 33.53 45.56
N LYS A 36 33.78 32.21 45.68
CA LYS A 36 35.01 31.38 45.68
C LYS A 36 35.97 31.67 46.85
N ASN A 37 35.89 30.76 47.83
CA ASN A 37 36.92 30.19 48.73
C ASN A 37 37.89 31.10 49.52
N SER A 38 37.89 30.85 50.84
CA SER A 38 39.09 30.60 51.68
C SER A 38 40.16 31.71 51.79
N ASP A 39 40.24 32.42 52.93
CA ASP A 39 41.04 32.00 54.10
C ASP A 39 41.10 33.05 55.23
N TYR A 40 41.64 32.64 56.38
CA TYR A 40 41.99 33.40 57.60
C TYR A 40 42.18 34.93 57.51
N LEU A 41 41.49 35.69 58.39
CA LEU A 41 42.11 36.53 59.45
C LEU A 41 41.06 37.32 60.29
N GLU A 42 41.17 37.28 61.62
CA GLU A 42 40.45 38.19 62.53
C GLU A 42 41.27 39.47 62.79
N VAL A 43 40.66 40.65 62.62
CA VAL A 43 41.19 41.93 63.15
C VAL A 43 40.03 42.80 63.68
N PHE A 44 40.26 43.50 64.79
CA PHE A 44 39.30 44.31 65.55
C PHE A 44 38.75 45.54 64.79
N THR A 45 37.49 45.93 65.07
CA THR A 45 36.95 47.30 65.36
C THR A 45 35.41 47.31 65.21
N ASP A 46 34.58 48.15 65.85
CA ASP A 46 34.68 48.88 67.14
C ASP A 46 33.27 49.31 67.65
N HIS A 47 33.14 49.62 68.95
CA HIS A 47 32.12 50.44 69.67
C HIS A 47 30.64 50.46 69.19
N LYS A 48 29.63 50.35 70.07
CA LYS A 48 29.33 51.34 71.15
C LYS A 48 28.50 50.78 72.34
N ARG A 49 28.91 51.23 73.54
CA ARG A 49 28.23 51.57 74.82
C ARG A 49 26.68 51.37 74.93
N MET A 50 26.09 51.14 76.12
CA MET A 50 26.45 51.66 77.45
C MET A 50 25.80 50.92 78.66
N PHE A 51 26.22 51.31 79.88
CA PHE A 51 25.66 51.01 81.22
C PHE A 51 26.08 49.73 81.99
N ARG A 52 26.94 49.97 82.99
CA ARG A 52 27.05 49.30 84.30
C ARG A 52 26.23 50.14 85.32
N PRO A 53 25.88 49.68 86.55
CA PRO A 53 26.74 48.84 87.41
C PRO A 53 26.07 47.78 88.32
N CYS A 54 26.66 46.59 88.35
CA CYS A 54 27.05 45.95 89.61
C CYS A 54 28.30 45.08 89.39
N LEU A 55 29.14 44.92 90.41
CA LEU A 55 30.32 44.05 90.39
C LEU A 55 30.06 42.86 91.31
N ILE A 56 29.76 41.69 90.73
CA ILE A 56 29.84 40.39 91.38
C ILE A 56 29.89 39.33 90.26
N PHE A 57 30.89 38.44 90.36
CA PHE A 57 31.08 37.20 89.57
C PHE A 57 30.63 37.22 88.09
N LEU A 58 31.54 37.67 87.22
CA LEU A 58 31.74 36.98 85.95
C LEU A 58 33.24 36.92 85.61
N SER A 59 33.92 35.98 86.26
CA SER A 59 35.20 35.47 85.74
C SER A 59 34.96 34.93 84.33
N ILE A 60 35.91 35.12 83.42
CA ILE A 60 35.83 34.52 82.08
C ILE A 60 36.12 33.02 82.25
N VAL A 61 35.05 32.23 82.40
CA VAL A 61 35.10 30.77 82.54
C VAL A 61 35.31 30.14 81.16
N VAL A 62 36.52 30.28 80.64
CA VAL A 62 37.09 29.40 79.59
C VAL A 62 37.99 28.39 80.31
N THR A 63 37.42 27.70 81.30
CA THR A 63 38.18 27.01 82.37
C THR A 63 37.49 25.77 82.99
N TRP A 64 36.71 24.98 82.23
CA TRP A 64 36.14 23.71 82.73
C TRP A 64 36.35 22.46 81.84
N ALA A 65 37.22 22.55 80.83
CA ALA A 65 37.67 21.40 80.05
C ALA A 65 38.46 20.36 80.88
N LEU A 66 39.23 20.82 81.87
CA LEU A 66 40.20 20.02 82.63
C LEU A 66 40.27 20.56 84.07
N ASP A 67 40.03 19.71 85.07
CA ASP A 67 40.34 20.04 86.47
C ASP A 67 41.80 19.70 86.79
N CYS A 68 42.61 20.72 87.06
CA CYS A 68 44.02 20.58 87.46
C CYS A 68 44.25 20.81 88.96
N ASN A 69 43.25 20.60 89.83
CA ASN A 69 43.35 20.79 91.28
C ASN A 69 43.39 19.46 92.07
N LYS A 70 43.46 18.31 91.39
CA LYS A 70 43.58 16.98 92.02
C LYS A 70 45.03 16.73 92.48
N PRO A 71 45.33 16.55 93.78
CA PRO A 71 46.70 16.34 94.26
C PRO A 71 47.24 14.97 93.81
N VAL A 72 48.55 14.89 93.52
CA VAL A 72 49.21 13.60 93.19
C VAL A 72 49.53 12.76 94.44
N GLY A 73 49.50 13.37 95.63
CA GLY A 73 49.62 12.69 96.93
C GLY A 73 50.90 12.97 97.71
N ILE A 74 51.57 14.11 97.49
CA ILE A 74 52.80 14.41 98.23
C ILE A 74 52.46 14.84 99.66
N GLY A 75 51.48 15.72 99.86
CA GLY A 75 51.13 16.28 101.17
C GLY A 75 50.45 15.28 102.11
N ASP A 76 49.57 14.43 101.60
CA ASP A 76 48.76 13.49 102.38
C ASP A 76 49.51 12.19 102.75
N GLY A 77 50.45 11.76 101.91
CA GLY A 77 51.18 10.49 102.06
C GLY A 77 50.86 9.44 100.99
N THR A 78 49.93 9.71 100.07
CA THR A 78 49.50 8.77 99.03
C THR A 78 50.62 8.45 98.03
N LEU A 79 51.49 9.42 97.72
CA LEU A 79 52.77 9.19 97.06
C LEU A 79 53.77 8.65 98.10
N SER A 80 54.37 7.48 97.88
CA SER A 80 55.22 6.81 98.87
C SER A 80 56.50 7.58 99.22
N ASP A 81 57.04 7.36 100.44
CA ASP A 81 58.34 7.92 100.84
C ASP A 81 59.48 7.51 99.90
N SER A 82 59.40 6.32 99.29
CA SER A 82 60.38 5.81 98.32
C SER A 82 60.32 6.50 96.95
N ALA A 83 59.21 7.14 96.62
CA ALA A 83 59.04 7.94 95.40
C ALA A 83 59.60 9.36 95.54
N MET A 84 60.02 9.78 96.74
CA MET A 84 60.62 11.08 97.02
C MET A 84 62.12 10.92 97.27
N THR A 85 62.96 11.46 96.37
CA THR A 85 64.44 11.43 96.51
C THR A 85 65.03 12.82 96.35
N ALA A 86 66.26 13.05 96.80
CA ALA A 86 66.98 14.29 96.59
C ALA A 86 68.47 14.01 96.39
N ASN A 87 69.16 14.84 95.62
CA ASN A 87 70.62 14.71 95.42
C ASN A 87 71.45 15.36 96.55
N SER A 88 70.79 16.05 97.48
CA SER A 88 71.43 16.80 98.56
C SER A 88 70.47 16.92 99.75
N GLU A 89 70.92 16.55 100.95
CA GLU A 89 70.12 16.55 102.18
C GLU A 89 71.02 16.89 103.39
N ILE A 90 70.59 17.77 104.31
CA ILE A 90 71.38 18.07 105.53
C ILE A 90 71.56 16.81 106.40
N ASN A 91 70.52 15.98 106.50
CA ASN A 91 70.49 14.66 107.15
C ASN A 91 69.09 14.02 107.00
N LYS A 92 68.92 12.78 107.48
CA LYS A 92 67.66 12.01 107.42
C LYS A 92 66.40 12.65 108.05
N TRP A 93 66.54 13.73 108.83
CA TRP A 93 65.42 14.50 109.38
C TRP A 93 65.05 15.75 108.53
N HIS A 94 65.82 16.01 107.47
CA HIS A 94 65.60 17.05 106.46
C HIS A 94 65.71 16.47 105.03
N GLY A 95 65.44 15.17 104.89
CA GLY A 95 65.48 14.47 103.60
C GLY A 95 64.20 14.65 102.78
N ALA A 96 64.20 14.13 101.56
CA ALA A 96 63.16 14.33 100.56
C ALA A 96 61.73 14.09 101.10
N ARG A 97 61.49 12.94 101.76
CA ARG A 97 60.21 12.58 102.40
C ARG A 97 59.71 13.55 103.48
N GLU A 98 60.56 14.42 104.01
CA GLU A 98 60.15 15.46 104.96
C GLU A 98 59.59 16.70 104.24
N GLY A 99 59.85 16.84 102.93
CA GLY A 99 59.35 17.90 102.05
C GLY A 99 57.88 17.76 101.63
N ARG A 100 57.03 17.11 102.41
CA ARG A 100 55.58 17.04 102.14
C ARG A 100 54.88 18.34 102.53
N LEU A 101 53.94 18.84 101.70
CA LEU A 101 53.16 20.04 102.02
C LEU A 101 52.49 19.91 103.39
N ASN A 102 52.47 20.99 104.18
CA ASN A 102 51.93 20.97 105.53
C ASN A 102 52.52 19.88 106.47
N ASN A 103 53.73 19.37 106.20
CA ASN A 103 54.44 18.57 107.19
C ASN A 103 54.75 19.44 108.42
N TYR A 104 54.08 19.18 109.53
CA TYR A 104 54.22 19.87 110.81
C TYR A 104 54.82 18.94 111.90
N LYS A 105 55.48 17.84 111.52
CA LYS A 105 55.97 16.76 112.41
C LYS A 105 57.17 17.16 113.30
N GLY A 106 56.97 18.14 114.18
CA GLY A 106 57.87 18.40 115.30
C GLY A 106 57.81 17.25 116.31
N LYS A 107 58.88 16.44 116.39
CA LYS A 107 59.02 15.45 117.46
C LYS A 107 59.31 16.15 118.79
N PRO A 108 58.80 15.63 119.93
CA PRO A 108 59.19 16.13 121.25
C PRO A 108 60.72 16.19 121.39
N GLY A 109 61.24 17.33 121.84
CA GLY A 109 62.67 17.58 121.98
C GLY A 109 63.42 18.07 120.73
N ASN A 110 62.78 18.21 119.56
CA ASN A 110 63.45 18.82 118.39
C ASN A 110 62.49 19.63 117.48
N PRO A 111 62.20 20.91 117.81
CA PRO A 111 61.38 21.82 117.01
C PRO A 111 62.14 22.33 115.76
N GLY A 112 62.48 21.39 114.88
CA GLY A 112 63.33 21.60 113.71
C GLY A 112 62.97 20.77 112.48
N ILE A 113 62.21 19.68 112.66
CA ILE A 113 61.97 18.62 111.66
C ILE A 113 60.69 18.91 110.86
N GLY A 114 60.65 18.50 109.58
CA GLY A 114 59.46 18.63 108.73
C GLY A 114 59.60 19.52 107.49
N ALA A 115 60.75 19.48 106.81
CA ALA A 115 60.93 20.00 105.44
C ALA A 115 62.13 19.28 104.81
N TRP A 116 62.16 19.14 103.48
CA TRP A 116 63.42 18.82 102.80
C TRP A 116 64.33 20.05 102.88
N CYS A 117 65.63 19.85 103.15
CA CYS A 117 66.65 20.88 103.05
C CYS A 117 67.94 20.27 102.47
N ALA A 118 68.51 20.93 101.46
CA ALA A 118 69.81 20.56 100.90
C ALA A 118 70.97 20.91 101.86
N ASP A 119 72.12 20.23 101.74
CA ASP A 119 73.28 20.55 102.59
C ASP A 119 73.83 21.95 102.26
N LYS A 120 74.24 22.67 103.31
CA LYS A 120 74.90 23.97 103.23
C LYS A 120 76.33 23.86 102.73
N LYS A 121 76.97 22.72 102.95
CA LYS A 121 78.34 22.42 102.49
C LYS A 121 78.39 22.02 101.02
N ASP A 122 77.27 21.63 100.46
CA ASP A 122 77.14 21.25 99.06
C ASP A 122 77.16 22.49 98.17
N SER A 123 78.25 22.65 97.42
CA SER A 123 78.47 23.73 96.46
C SER A 123 77.77 23.51 95.11
N ASN A 124 77.11 22.36 94.90
CA ASN A 124 76.38 22.09 93.68
C ASN A 124 75.23 23.09 93.50
N GLN A 125 75.28 23.91 92.44
CA GLN A 125 74.19 24.84 92.12
C GLN A 125 72.90 24.11 91.67
N TYR A 126 72.99 22.85 91.24
CA TYR A 126 71.86 21.99 90.83
C TYR A 126 71.42 21.03 91.95
N ARG A 127 71.15 21.57 93.15
CA ARG A 127 70.49 20.81 94.22
C ARG A 127 69.01 20.65 93.89
N TYR A 128 68.47 19.44 94.00
CA TYR A 128 67.07 19.16 93.65
C TYR A 128 66.44 18.10 94.56
N ILE A 129 65.11 18.17 94.65
CA ILE A 129 64.24 17.07 95.06
C ILE A 129 63.56 16.50 93.81
N GLN A 130 63.34 15.20 93.78
CA GLN A 130 62.70 14.46 92.69
C GLN A 130 61.51 13.65 93.20
N PHE A 131 60.47 13.57 92.38
CA PHE A 131 59.27 12.77 92.58
C PHE A 131 59.12 11.76 91.43
N ASP A 132 58.95 10.47 91.72
CA ASP A 132 58.46 9.45 90.77
C ASP A 132 56.97 9.21 91.00
N LEU A 133 56.12 9.70 90.10
CA LEU A 133 54.66 9.64 90.23
C LEU A 133 54.07 8.25 89.91
N GLY A 134 54.92 7.24 89.67
CA GLY A 134 54.60 5.84 89.36
C GLY A 134 54.14 5.61 87.91
N SER A 135 53.43 6.58 87.34
CA SER A 135 52.90 6.59 85.98
C SER A 135 53.10 7.97 85.33
N VAL A 136 52.98 8.04 84.01
CA VAL A 136 52.95 9.32 83.27
C VAL A 136 51.60 9.99 83.49
N ARG A 137 51.61 11.19 84.09
CA ARG A 137 50.42 12.00 84.42
C ARG A 137 50.52 13.37 83.76
N LYS A 138 49.38 14.00 83.47
CA LYS A 138 49.32 15.43 83.08
C LYS A 138 49.45 16.28 84.34
N ILE A 139 50.52 17.03 84.53
CA ILE A 139 50.70 17.88 85.73
C ILE A 139 50.42 19.34 85.37
N GLY A 140 49.53 19.97 86.16
CA GLY A 140 49.03 21.33 85.90
C GLY A 140 49.44 22.38 86.91
N LYS A 141 49.79 22.01 88.16
CA LYS A 141 50.18 22.97 89.21
C LYS A 141 51.21 22.40 90.17
N ILE A 142 51.90 23.31 90.86
CA ILE A 142 52.75 23.04 92.02
C ILE A 142 52.37 23.98 93.18
N ALA A 143 52.35 23.46 94.40
CA ALA A 143 52.31 24.24 95.63
C ALA A 143 53.64 24.09 96.37
N THR A 144 54.17 25.21 96.87
CA THR A 144 55.45 25.27 97.60
C THR A 144 55.27 25.97 98.95
N GLN A 145 56.03 25.56 99.95
CA GLN A 145 55.95 26.09 101.32
C GLN A 145 57.32 26.00 101.99
N GLY A 146 57.69 26.98 102.82
CA GLY A 146 58.97 26.97 103.54
C GLY A 146 59.03 26.01 104.74
N ARG A 147 60.11 26.09 105.53
CA ARG A 147 60.33 25.25 106.72
C ARG A 147 59.75 25.90 107.98
N ASN A 148 58.79 25.23 108.62
CA ASN A 148 58.21 25.67 109.88
C ASN A 148 59.18 25.49 111.08
N THR A 149 60.03 26.49 111.33
CA THR A 149 60.90 26.59 112.52
C THR A 149 60.95 28.04 113.01
N SER A 150 61.65 28.32 114.12
CA SER A 150 62.01 29.70 114.49
C SER A 150 62.75 30.43 113.36
N SER A 151 63.64 29.73 112.65
CA SER A 151 64.42 30.28 111.53
C SER A 151 63.60 30.50 110.26
N PHE A 152 63.94 31.56 109.51
CA PHE A 152 63.29 31.93 108.24
C PHE A 152 63.99 31.24 107.05
N GLN A 153 63.71 29.95 106.87
CA GLN A 153 64.29 29.12 105.80
C GLN A 153 63.22 28.76 104.76
N TYR A 154 63.39 29.25 103.53
CA TYR A 154 62.47 29.03 102.41
C TYR A 154 63.13 29.43 101.08
N VAL A 155 62.58 28.92 99.98
CA VAL A 155 63.03 29.20 98.60
C VAL A 155 62.16 30.29 97.98
N LYS A 156 62.80 31.32 97.41
CA LYS A 156 62.19 32.51 96.81
C LYS A 156 61.92 32.35 95.31
N SER A 157 62.70 31.52 94.62
CA SER A 157 62.42 31.12 93.22
C SER A 157 63.02 29.75 92.91
N TYR A 158 62.42 29.05 91.96
CA TYR A 158 62.83 27.70 91.55
C TYR A 158 62.46 27.48 90.08
N ARG A 159 63.02 26.43 89.47
CA ARG A 159 62.55 25.86 88.21
C ARG A 159 62.11 24.42 88.39
N ILE A 160 61.33 23.92 87.44
CA ILE A 160 60.90 22.52 87.40
C ILE A 160 61.47 21.90 86.12
N LEU A 161 62.06 20.71 86.25
CA LEU A 161 62.33 19.83 85.12
C LEU A 161 61.42 18.60 85.20
N TYR A 162 61.05 18.03 84.05
CA TYR A 162 60.17 16.87 83.96
C TYR A 162 60.68 15.82 82.96
N SER A 163 60.26 14.57 83.16
CA SER A 163 60.56 13.46 82.25
C SER A 163 59.45 12.40 82.29
N GLU A 164 59.18 11.74 81.16
CA GLU A 164 58.36 10.51 81.14
C GLU A 164 59.19 9.26 81.50
N THR A 165 60.51 9.29 81.27
CA THR A 165 61.39 8.10 81.38
C THR A 165 62.38 8.15 82.55
N GLY A 166 62.67 9.34 83.08
CA GLY A 166 63.66 9.55 84.14
C GLY A 166 65.11 9.65 83.65
N ASN A 167 65.36 9.42 82.35
CA ASN A 167 66.70 9.47 81.76
C ASN A 167 67.06 10.84 81.16
N VAL A 168 66.07 11.55 80.60
CA VAL A 168 66.24 12.86 79.96
C VAL A 168 65.21 13.81 80.53
N PHE A 169 65.66 14.94 81.07
CA PHE A 169 64.81 15.94 81.73
C PHE A 169 64.70 17.22 80.91
N SER A 170 63.47 17.70 80.73
CA SER A 170 63.14 18.95 80.02
C SER A 170 62.69 20.02 81.02
N GLY A 171 63.10 21.28 80.83
CA GLY A 171 62.58 22.41 81.60
C GLY A 171 61.20 22.86 81.10
N ILE A 172 60.38 23.43 82.00
CA ILE A 172 59.10 24.04 81.61
C ILE A 172 59.38 25.25 80.71
N ARG A 173 58.59 25.43 79.64
CA ARG A 173 58.67 26.59 78.75
C ARG A 173 57.40 27.43 78.75
N ASP A 174 57.55 28.74 78.56
CA ASP A 174 56.43 29.65 78.32
C ASP A 174 55.92 29.57 76.86
N ILE A 175 54.93 30.40 76.52
CA ILE A 175 54.39 30.50 75.14
C ILE A 175 55.42 30.99 74.11
N ASN A 176 56.54 31.56 74.56
CA ASN A 176 57.62 32.11 73.74
C ASN A 176 58.88 31.21 73.76
N GLN A 177 58.75 29.95 74.19
CA GLN A 177 59.83 28.96 74.34
C GLN A 177 60.90 29.27 75.42
N ASN A 178 60.74 30.28 76.28
CA ASN A 178 61.68 30.61 77.35
C ASN A 178 61.54 29.64 78.54
N GLU A 179 62.65 29.30 79.21
CA GLU A 179 62.64 28.47 80.42
C GLU A 179 61.97 29.21 81.61
N VAL A 180 60.99 28.57 82.26
CA VAL A 180 60.16 29.20 83.29
C VAL A 180 60.82 29.13 84.66
N VAL A 181 61.13 30.29 85.23
CA VAL A 181 61.45 30.46 86.65
C VAL A 181 60.17 30.81 87.41
N PHE A 182 59.79 29.96 88.35
CA PHE A 182 58.60 30.11 89.18
C PHE A 182 58.89 30.95 90.42
N ALA A 183 57.89 31.72 90.85
CA ALA A 183 57.93 32.43 92.12
C ALA A 183 57.74 31.45 93.29
N GLY A 184 58.66 31.49 94.24
CA GLY A 184 58.62 30.73 95.48
C GLY A 184 57.97 31.52 96.62
N ASN A 185 58.29 31.11 97.85
CA ASN A 185 57.71 31.69 99.05
C ASN A 185 58.35 33.03 99.42
N THR A 186 57.53 33.96 99.93
CA THR A 186 57.97 35.21 100.56
C THR A 186 58.22 35.04 102.07
N ASP A 187 57.66 34.00 102.70
CA ASP A 187 57.87 33.60 104.09
C ASP A 187 57.99 32.05 104.24
N LYS A 188 57.98 31.53 105.47
CA LYS A 188 58.23 30.10 105.77
C LYS A 188 56.97 29.23 105.93
N ASN A 189 55.80 29.85 106.06
CA ASN A 189 54.52 29.23 106.43
C ASN A 189 53.49 29.28 105.30
N SER A 190 53.40 30.39 104.56
CA SER A 190 52.42 30.55 103.48
C SER A 190 52.68 29.56 102.34
N ILE A 191 51.60 28.97 101.84
CA ILE A 191 51.63 28.11 100.65
C ILE A 191 51.56 29.01 99.42
N VAL A 192 52.51 28.87 98.50
CA VAL A 192 52.53 29.57 97.21
C VAL A 192 52.31 28.55 96.10
N THR A 193 51.14 28.63 95.47
CA THR A 193 50.75 27.79 94.32
C THR A 193 51.06 28.52 93.02
N ASN A 194 51.67 27.82 92.08
CA ASN A 194 51.87 28.28 90.70
C ASN A 194 51.18 27.30 89.75
N ASP A 195 50.38 27.82 88.82
CA ASP A 195 49.91 27.04 87.66
C ASP A 195 51.07 26.88 86.65
N ILE A 196 51.10 25.75 85.95
CA ILE A 196 52.03 25.50 84.84
C ILE A 196 51.50 26.23 83.59
N PRO A 197 52.32 27.04 82.89
CA PRO A 197 51.87 27.88 81.77
C PRO A 197 51.19 27.10 80.64
N SER A 198 50.34 27.78 79.86
CA SER A 198 49.50 27.15 78.81
C SER A 198 50.26 26.27 77.82
N ALA A 199 51.44 26.69 77.34
CA ALA A 199 52.30 25.87 76.47
C ALA A 199 52.83 24.60 77.17
N GLY A 200 52.96 24.64 78.50
CA GLY A 200 53.31 23.52 79.37
C GLY A 200 52.12 22.72 79.90
N ARG A 201 50.84 23.08 79.66
CA ARG A 201 49.69 22.26 80.14
C ARG A 201 49.61 20.87 79.50
N ASN A 202 50.40 20.63 78.44
CA ASN A 202 50.64 19.32 77.86
C ASN A 202 51.79 18.53 78.53
N ILE A 203 52.33 18.98 79.68
CA ILE A 203 53.36 18.26 80.44
C ILE A 203 52.79 16.94 80.98
N LYS A 204 53.05 15.91 80.18
CA LYS A 204 53.08 14.52 80.59
C LYS A 204 54.40 14.27 81.31
N ALA A 205 54.32 13.81 82.55
CA ALA A 205 55.49 13.55 83.38
C ALA A 205 55.25 12.33 84.27
N ARG A 206 56.27 11.48 84.40
CA ARG A 206 56.37 10.51 85.50
C ARG A 206 57.36 10.99 86.54
N TYR A 207 58.47 11.58 86.12
CA TYR A 207 59.50 12.12 86.99
C TYR A 207 59.48 13.64 86.95
N ILE A 208 59.49 14.28 88.12
CA ILE A 208 59.58 15.73 88.26
C ILE A 208 60.70 16.08 89.23
N GLN A 209 61.60 16.96 88.81
CA GLN A 209 62.66 17.55 89.64
C GLN A 209 62.33 19.02 89.91
N VAL A 210 62.41 19.45 91.17
CA VAL A 210 62.29 20.87 91.55
C VAL A 210 63.66 21.38 91.99
N ILE A 211 64.15 22.42 91.32
CA ILE A 211 65.50 22.97 91.48
C ILE A 211 65.40 24.40 92.03
N PRO A 212 65.69 24.63 93.32
CA PRO A 212 65.79 25.96 93.92
C PRO A 212 66.87 26.82 93.25
N ILE A 213 66.54 28.10 93.01
CA ILE A 213 67.44 29.08 92.40
C ILE A 213 67.85 30.12 93.45
N ASP A 214 66.87 30.83 94.02
CA ASP A 214 67.08 31.85 95.05
C ASP A 214 66.35 31.47 96.34
N PHE A 215 66.92 31.76 97.51
CA PHE A 215 66.41 31.33 98.81
C PHE A 215 66.80 32.27 99.95
N ARG A 216 66.10 32.17 101.09
CA ARG A 216 66.45 32.89 102.33
C ARG A 216 67.06 31.93 103.33
N ALA A 217 68.23 32.31 103.86
CA ALA A 217 69.05 31.59 104.83
C ALA A 217 69.56 30.21 104.39
N ASN A 218 68.69 29.25 104.03
CA ASN A 218 69.05 27.93 103.52
C ASN A 218 67.95 27.43 102.58
N ILE A 219 68.31 26.58 101.60
CA ILE A 219 67.33 25.83 100.81
C ILE A 219 66.58 24.89 101.75
N CYS A 220 65.30 25.19 101.98
CA CYS A 220 64.36 24.26 102.59
C CYS A 220 62.96 24.44 101.99
N MET A 221 62.27 23.35 101.69
CA MET A 221 60.96 23.37 101.04
C MET A 221 60.06 22.19 101.46
N ARG A 222 58.76 22.41 101.27
CA ARG A 222 57.65 21.45 101.33
C ARG A 222 56.79 21.63 100.05
N PHE A 223 56.22 20.55 99.51
CA PHE A 223 55.63 20.52 98.17
C PHE A 223 54.31 19.74 98.08
N GLU A 224 53.46 20.15 97.14
CA GLU A 224 52.43 19.31 96.51
C GLU A 224 52.43 19.57 94.99
N LEU A 225 52.05 18.56 94.20
CA LEU A 225 51.82 18.68 92.76
C LEU A 225 50.37 18.29 92.46
N TYR A 226 49.78 18.89 91.43
CA TYR A 226 48.40 18.65 91.05
C TYR A 226 48.29 18.18 89.60
N GLU A 227 47.57 17.08 89.38
CA GLU A 227 47.32 16.49 88.07
C GLU A 227 46.03 17.01 87.44
N CYS A 228 46.00 17.05 86.10
CA CYS A 228 44.84 17.44 85.31
C CYS A 228 44.02 16.22 84.88
N VAL A 229 42.75 16.18 85.26
CA VAL A 229 41.76 15.18 84.83
C VAL A 229 40.73 15.80 83.87
N ASP A 230 40.21 14.96 82.98
CA ASP A 230 39.09 15.28 82.08
C ASP A 230 37.80 15.48 82.90
N ILE A 231 37.02 16.51 82.57
CA ILE A 231 35.66 16.67 83.10
C ILE A 231 34.71 16.20 81.99
N ASN A 232 33.87 15.20 82.27
CA ASN A 232 32.87 14.75 81.30
C ASN A 232 31.64 15.65 81.35
N GLU A 233 31.65 16.75 80.59
CA GLU A 233 30.58 17.76 80.67
C GLU A 233 29.22 17.22 80.19
N CYS A 234 29.20 16.15 79.39
CA CYS A 234 27.95 15.49 79.00
C CYS A 234 27.24 14.77 80.16
N SER A 235 27.94 14.46 81.25
CA SER A 235 27.33 13.83 82.45
C SER A 235 26.38 14.75 83.20
N GLU A 236 26.55 16.07 83.08
CA GLU A 236 25.69 17.06 83.74
C GLU A 236 24.84 17.79 82.68
N SER A 237 23.51 17.65 82.78
CA SER A 237 22.54 18.30 81.88
C SER A 237 22.86 18.13 80.37
N ASN A 238 23.44 17.00 79.96
CA ASN A 238 23.84 16.73 78.56
C ASN A 238 24.80 17.79 77.99
N GLY A 239 25.67 18.40 78.82
CA GLY A 239 26.52 19.54 78.41
C GLY A 239 25.75 20.82 78.06
N GLY A 240 24.43 20.85 78.29
CA GLY A 240 23.50 21.84 77.74
C GLY A 240 23.19 21.63 76.25
N CYS A 241 23.56 20.50 75.66
CA CYS A 241 23.17 20.13 74.31
C CYS A 241 21.69 19.76 74.26
N SER A 242 20.96 20.30 73.28
CA SER A 242 19.51 20.07 73.13
C SER A 242 19.13 18.64 72.72
N GLN A 243 20.02 17.90 72.04
CA GLN A 243 19.79 16.52 71.61
C GLN A 243 20.92 15.58 72.05
N LEU A 244 22.06 15.57 71.36
CA LEU A 244 23.19 14.66 71.66
C LEU A 244 24.41 15.45 72.14
N CYS A 245 25.12 14.91 73.13
CA CYS A 245 26.41 15.40 73.61
C CYS A 245 27.46 14.30 73.46
N GLU A 246 28.63 14.64 72.92
CA GLU A 246 29.80 13.76 72.85
C GLU A 246 30.95 14.36 73.65
N ASN A 247 31.39 13.64 74.69
CA ASN A 247 32.54 14.04 75.48
C ASN A 247 33.85 13.72 74.75
N THR A 248 34.78 14.67 74.71
CA THR A 248 36.13 14.47 74.16
C THR A 248 37.19 15.00 75.11
N ALA A 249 38.45 14.58 74.96
CA ALA A 249 39.48 14.84 75.96
C ALA A 249 39.86 16.34 76.05
N GLY A 250 39.26 17.06 77.00
CA GLY A 250 39.40 18.50 77.19
C GLY A 250 38.37 19.37 76.44
N THR A 251 37.21 18.82 76.03
CA THR A 251 36.00 19.56 75.64
C THR A 251 34.89 18.58 75.25
N PHE A 252 33.62 18.95 75.38
CA PHE A 252 32.51 18.28 74.72
C PHE A 252 32.15 18.92 73.37
N ASN A 253 31.34 18.22 72.57
CA ASN A 253 30.70 18.74 71.37
C ASN A 253 29.22 18.34 71.36
N CYS A 254 28.32 19.24 70.94
CA CYS A 254 26.92 18.89 70.71
C CYS A 254 26.72 18.38 69.28
N LYS A 255 25.77 17.44 69.12
CA LYS A 255 25.30 16.94 67.83
C LYS A 255 23.78 16.88 67.80
N CYS A 256 23.26 16.83 66.58
CA CYS A 256 21.84 16.68 66.31
C CYS A 256 21.56 15.29 65.71
N ARG A 257 20.31 14.87 65.82
CA ARG A 257 19.77 13.68 65.14
C ARG A 257 19.56 14.00 63.66
N ASP A 258 19.40 12.96 62.85
CA ASP A 258 18.97 13.11 61.45
C ASP A 258 17.64 13.90 61.39
N GLY A 259 17.49 14.76 60.39
CA GLY A 259 16.40 15.75 60.30
C GLY A 259 16.62 17.07 61.06
N PHE A 260 17.72 17.20 61.81
CA PHE A 260 18.02 18.42 62.59
C PHE A 260 19.42 18.98 62.28
N ARG A 261 19.56 20.31 62.33
CA ARG A 261 20.82 21.05 62.15
C ARG A 261 21.21 21.81 63.41
N LEU A 262 22.50 21.80 63.72
CA LEU A 262 23.06 22.55 64.84
C LEU A 262 23.04 24.05 64.52
N GLN A 263 22.59 24.87 65.46
CA GLN A 263 22.57 26.33 65.35
C GLN A 263 23.93 26.94 65.69
N ASN A 264 24.09 28.24 65.41
CA ASN A 264 25.31 29.01 65.64
C ASN A 264 25.72 29.12 67.13
N ASP A 265 24.88 28.69 68.07
CA ASP A 265 25.22 28.57 69.49
C ASP A 265 26.03 27.31 69.83
N GLY A 266 26.16 26.38 68.87
CA GLY A 266 26.83 25.10 69.04
C GLY A 266 26.09 24.12 69.95
N LYS A 267 24.81 24.35 70.29
CA LYS A 267 24.04 23.55 71.26
C LYS A 267 22.59 23.25 70.88
N THR A 268 21.93 24.18 70.20
CA THR A 268 20.51 24.05 69.82
C THR A 268 20.39 23.35 68.46
N CYS A 269 19.65 22.25 68.43
CA CYS A 269 19.30 21.53 67.23
C CYS A 269 17.95 22.05 66.75
N LYS A 270 17.97 22.77 65.62
CA LYS A 270 16.74 23.21 64.95
C LYS A 270 16.38 22.17 63.90
N ASP A 271 15.09 21.87 63.84
CA ASP A 271 14.41 21.20 62.74
C ASP A 271 14.86 21.73 61.35
N ILE A 272 14.98 20.81 60.39
CA ILE A 272 15.21 21.12 58.97
C ILE A 272 13.86 21.02 58.27
N ASP A 273 13.21 22.15 58.07
CA ASP A 273 11.93 22.22 57.37
C ASP A 273 12.14 21.94 55.87
N GLU A 274 12.01 20.68 55.45
CA GLU A 274 12.36 20.27 54.10
C GLU A 274 11.45 20.92 53.05
N CYS A 275 10.20 21.24 53.43
CA CYS A 275 9.23 21.93 52.58
C CYS A 275 9.63 23.40 52.35
N ALA A 276 9.98 24.13 53.42
CA ALA A 276 10.38 25.54 53.34
C ALA A 276 11.74 25.75 52.67
N GLU A 277 12.63 24.74 52.72
CA GLU A 277 13.91 24.76 52.02
C GLU A 277 13.87 24.05 50.66
N SER A 278 12.73 23.47 50.28
CA SER A 278 12.48 22.82 48.98
C SER A 278 13.51 21.73 48.66
N ILE A 279 13.83 20.94 49.68
CA ILE A 279 14.69 19.75 49.62
C ILE A 279 13.89 18.45 49.86
N ASP A 280 12.58 18.57 50.01
CA ASP A 280 11.65 17.46 50.09
C ASP A 280 11.54 16.71 48.75
N LEU A 281 11.02 15.48 48.79
CA LEU A 281 10.78 14.65 47.62
C LEU A 281 9.29 14.63 47.21
N CYS A 282 8.43 15.48 47.79
CA CYS A 282 7.01 15.45 47.54
C CYS A 282 6.67 15.96 46.14
N THR A 283 5.98 15.14 45.36
CA THR A 283 5.55 15.53 44.00
C THR A 283 4.39 16.54 43.97
N GLN A 284 3.73 16.80 45.10
CA GLN A 284 2.59 17.74 45.20
C GLN A 284 2.65 18.57 46.50
N ASN A 285 2.08 18.11 47.61
CA ASN A 285 2.06 18.85 48.87
C ASN A 285 3.03 18.24 49.87
N CYS A 286 3.88 19.07 50.48
CA CYS A 286 4.79 18.72 51.56
C CYS A 286 4.26 19.28 52.90
N HIS A 287 4.33 18.47 53.96
CA HIS A 287 3.98 18.84 55.34
C HIS A 287 5.16 18.50 56.25
N ASN A 288 5.81 19.54 56.79
CA ASN A 288 6.94 19.39 57.71
C ASN A 288 6.49 18.80 59.05
N THR A 289 7.33 17.97 59.66
CA THR A 289 7.15 17.33 60.97
C THR A 289 8.47 17.32 61.73
N GLU A 290 8.48 17.10 63.05
CA GLU A 290 9.72 17.26 63.82
C GLU A 290 10.78 16.19 63.46
N GLY A 291 11.80 16.59 62.71
CA GLY A 291 12.89 15.75 62.19
C GLY A 291 12.59 14.97 60.91
N SER A 292 11.50 15.28 60.18
CA SER A 292 11.20 14.70 58.86
C SER A 292 9.98 15.37 58.20
N TYR A 293 9.55 14.91 57.03
CA TYR A 293 8.35 15.42 56.36
C TYR A 293 7.42 14.31 55.90
N THR A 294 6.19 14.69 55.56
CA THR A 294 5.18 13.80 54.99
C THR A 294 4.54 14.44 53.75
N CYS A 295 4.23 13.65 52.74
CA CYS A 295 3.60 14.14 51.52
C CYS A 295 2.10 13.85 51.49
N SER A 296 1.31 14.76 50.90
CA SER A 296 -0.09 14.49 50.57
C SER A 296 -0.41 14.88 49.12
N CYS A 297 -1.38 14.18 48.55
CA CYS A 297 -1.82 14.40 47.19
C CYS A 297 -3.08 15.26 47.12
N ASN A 298 -3.28 15.93 46.00
CA ASN A 298 -4.48 16.66 45.66
C ASN A 298 -5.64 15.66 45.39
N ALA A 299 -6.88 16.17 45.34
CA ALA A 299 -8.02 15.37 44.88
C ALA A 299 -7.75 14.83 43.45
N GLY A 300 -8.23 13.61 43.17
CA GLY A 300 -7.92 12.87 41.94
C GLY A 300 -6.56 12.14 41.94
N TYR A 301 -5.79 12.20 43.02
CA TYR A 301 -4.50 11.52 43.15
C TYR A 301 -4.41 10.67 44.42
N ARG A 302 -3.66 9.56 44.35
CA ARG A 302 -3.29 8.72 45.50
C ARG A 302 -1.80 8.81 45.79
N LEU A 303 -1.43 8.65 47.06
CA LEU A 303 -0.02 8.57 47.46
C LEU A 303 0.53 7.17 47.14
N ALA A 304 1.60 7.11 46.36
CA ALA A 304 2.26 5.87 45.96
C ALA A 304 2.93 5.15 47.14
N SER A 305 3.32 3.89 46.92
CA SER A 305 3.99 3.05 47.93
C SER A 305 5.31 3.63 48.47
N ASN A 306 5.96 4.53 47.73
CA ASN A 306 7.16 5.23 48.16
C ASN A 306 6.90 6.38 49.15
N LYS A 307 5.63 6.79 49.37
CA LYS A 307 5.18 7.92 50.20
C LYS A 307 5.56 9.33 49.73
N TYR A 308 6.08 9.49 48.50
CA TYR A 308 6.54 10.77 47.95
C TYR A 308 5.84 11.14 46.61
N THR A 309 5.53 10.13 45.80
CA THR A 309 4.90 10.29 44.49
C THR A 309 3.38 10.24 44.60
N CYS A 310 2.70 11.14 43.89
CA CYS A 310 1.25 11.17 43.74
C CYS A 310 0.87 10.64 42.36
N GLU A 311 0.25 9.46 42.33
CA GLU A 311 -0.25 8.81 41.11
C GLU A 311 -1.66 9.31 40.79
N ASN A 312 -1.99 9.44 39.51
CA ASN A 312 -3.36 9.71 39.08
C ASN A 312 -4.29 8.55 39.47
N ILE A 313 -5.50 8.86 39.93
CA ILE A 313 -6.56 7.85 40.09
C ILE A 313 -7.35 7.84 38.79
N ASP A 314 -7.19 6.78 37.99
CA ASP A 314 -7.99 6.61 36.76
C ASP A 314 -9.41 6.18 37.14
N GLU A 315 -10.31 7.16 37.27
CA GLU A 315 -11.70 6.91 37.67
C GLU A 315 -12.53 6.22 36.56
N CYS A 316 -11.96 6.04 35.36
CA CYS A 316 -12.53 5.24 34.29
C CYS A 316 -12.21 3.74 34.47
N GLN A 317 -10.97 3.39 34.82
CA GLN A 317 -10.55 2.02 35.13
C GLN A 317 -11.08 1.54 36.49
N GLU A 318 -11.10 2.41 37.51
CA GLU A 318 -11.60 2.06 38.84
C GLU A 318 -13.15 2.10 38.92
N GLY A 319 -13.83 2.52 37.85
CA GLY A 319 -15.29 2.54 37.74
C GLY A 319 -16.00 3.60 38.60
N THR A 320 -15.24 4.49 39.24
CA THR A 320 -15.71 5.51 40.20
C THR A 320 -16.21 6.79 39.55
N SER A 321 -15.87 7.03 38.27
CA SER A 321 -16.28 8.21 37.49
C SER A 321 -17.80 8.41 37.44
N GLY A 322 -18.58 7.34 37.28
CA GLY A 322 -20.03 7.41 37.12
C GLY A 322 -20.49 8.07 35.81
N CYS A 323 -19.65 8.08 34.77
CA CYS A 323 -20.06 8.50 33.43
C CYS A 323 -21.07 7.52 32.83
N ASN A 324 -22.11 8.02 32.17
CA ASN A 324 -23.17 7.17 31.62
C ASN A 324 -22.77 6.41 30.33
N GLN A 325 -21.83 6.92 29.53
CA GLN A 325 -21.46 6.28 28.24
C GLN A 325 -19.96 6.20 27.96
N ILE A 326 -19.26 7.34 27.95
CA ILE A 326 -17.82 7.42 27.68
C ILE A 326 -17.17 8.17 28.83
N CYS A 327 -16.11 7.59 29.38
CA CYS A 327 -15.21 8.21 30.35
C CYS A 327 -13.86 8.45 29.67
N THR A 328 -13.16 9.51 30.04
CA THR A 328 -11.78 9.77 29.62
C THR A 328 -11.01 10.30 30.81
N ASP A 329 -9.97 9.58 31.21
CA ASP A 329 -9.07 9.96 32.29
C ASP A 329 -8.34 11.27 31.98
N THR A 330 -8.09 12.08 33.01
CA THR A 330 -7.30 13.31 32.93
C THR A 330 -6.50 13.49 34.22
N LEU A 331 -5.50 14.35 34.22
CA LEU A 331 -4.62 14.52 35.39
C LEU A 331 -5.37 15.22 36.54
N GLY A 332 -5.81 14.43 37.53
CA GLY A 332 -6.53 14.84 38.74
C GLY A 332 -8.07 14.81 38.63
N SER A 333 -8.62 14.23 37.56
CA SER A 333 -10.07 14.11 37.36
C SER A 333 -10.39 13.28 36.11
N PHE A 334 -11.68 13.05 35.83
CA PHE A 334 -12.15 12.44 34.59
C PHE A 334 -13.08 13.40 33.83
N LYS A 335 -13.21 13.20 32.52
CA LYS A 335 -14.23 13.85 31.70
C LYS A 335 -15.19 12.83 31.12
N CYS A 336 -16.48 12.99 31.40
CA CYS A 336 -17.51 12.24 30.69
C CYS A 336 -17.78 12.84 29.31
N SER A 337 -18.13 11.98 28.36
CA SER A 337 -18.66 12.36 27.06
C SER A 337 -19.70 11.33 26.59
N CYS A 338 -20.39 11.66 25.50
CA CYS A 338 -21.48 10.87 24.95
C CYS A 338 -21.14 10.37 23.55
N ARG A 339 -21.77 9.26 23.16
CA ARG A 339 -21.71 8.73 21.80
C ARG A 339 -22.52 9.66 20.87
N THR A 340 -22.28 9.55 19.56
CA THR A 340 -23.14 10.18 18.54
C THR A 340 -24.62 9.83 18.79
N GLY A 341 -25.53 10.77 18.55
CA GLY A 341 -26.96 10.65 18.90
C GLY A 341 -27.31 11.06 20.33
N TYR A 342 -26.33 11.45 21.16
CA TYR A 342 -26.54 11.85 22.55
C TYR A 342 -25.84 13.17 22.92
N LYS A 343 -26.47 13.94 23.79
CA LYS A 343 -25.91 15.17 24.40
C LYS A 343 -25.68 14.98 25.90
N LEU A 344 -24.62 15.60 26.41
CA LEU A 344 -24.28 15.54 27.84
C LEU A 344 -25.18 16.50 28.63
N LYS A 345 -25.79 16.01 29.71
CA LYS A 345 -26.61 16.82 30.62
C LYS A 345 -25.77 17.83 31.42
N SER A 346 -26.46 18.77 32.04
CA SER A 346 -25.89 19.76 32.98
C SER A 346 -25.25 19.16 34.23
N ASP A 347 -25.45 17.86 34.52
CA ASP A 347 -24.73 17.11 35.55
C ASP A 347 -23.30 16.70 35.12
N MET A 348 -22.94 16.94 33.85
CA MET A 348 -21.68 16.57 33.22
C MET A 348 -21.35 15.06 33.26
N LYS A 349 -22.35 14.19 33.49
CA LYS A 349 -22.18 12.73 33.57
C LYS A 349 -23.20 11.91 32.78
N THR A 350 -24.46 12.35 32.76
CA THR A 350 -25.55 11.64 32.10
C THR A 350 -25.64 12.05 30.64
N CYS A 351 -25.76 11.06 29.75
CA CYS A 351 -26.05 11.31 28.35
C CYS A 351 -27.56 11.17 28.14
N GLU A 352 -28.16 12.19 27.54
CA GLU A 352 -29.55 12.13 27.09
C GLU A 352 -29.62 12.14 25.57
N ASP A 353 -30.69 11.54 25.08
CA ASP A 353 -31.00 11.40 23.67
C ASP A 353 -31.08 12.76 22.96
N ILE A 354 -30.60 12.82 21.72
CA ILE A 354 -30.86 13.94 20.81
C ILE A 354 -31.98 13.49 19.91
N ASP A 355 -33.22 13.91 20.20
CA ASP A 355 -34.34 13.69 19.29
C ASP A 355 -34.12 14.53 18.01
N GLU A 356 -33.53 13.91 16.99
CA GLU A 356 -33.23 14.55 15.73
C GLU A 356 -34.49 14.83 14.90
N CYS A 357 -35.62 14.17 15.20
CA CYS A 357 -36.89 14.45 14.53
C CYS A 357 -37.48 15.81 14.93
N LEU A 358 -37.12 16.36 16.10
CA LEU A 358 -37.50 17.71 16.51
C LEU A 358 -36.80 18.81 15.70
N ASP A 359 -35.64 18.54 15.07
CA ASP A 359 -34.94 19.50 14.19
C ASP A 359 -35.19 19.16 12.72
N SER A 360 -36.00 19.98 12.05
CA SER A 360 -36.34 19.84 10.63
C SER A 360 -36.75 18.41 10.22
N ASN A 361 -37.47 17.68 11.09
CA ASN A 361 -37.93 16.30 10.84
C ASN A 361 -36.76 15.33 10.54
N GLY A 362 -35.60 15.51 11.18
CA GLY A 362 -34.37 14.76 10.90
C GLY A 362 -33.83 14.95 9.48
N GLY A 363 -34.42 15.84 8.67
CA GLY A 363 -34.23 15.89 7.22
C GLY A 363 -34.83 14.70 6.45
N CYS A 364 -35.72 13.92 7.07
CA CYS A 364 -36.52 12.90 6.37
C CYS A 364 -37.51 13.56 5.41
N SER A 365 -37.72 12.97 4.22
CA SER A 365 -38.69 13.51 3.24
C SER A 365 -40.15 13.20 3.57
N ASP A 366 -40.39 12.20 4.42
CA ASP A 366 -41.69 11.77 4.92
C ASP A 366 -41.61 11.67 6.45
N THR A 367 -41.89 10.52 7.06
CA THR A 367 -42.03 10.37 8.51
C THR A 367 -40.68 10.15 9.19
N CYS A 368 -40.33 10.94 10.19
CA CYS A 368 -39.19 10.69 11.07
C CYS A 368 -39.66 9.97 12.34
N GLN A 369 -39.02 8.85 12.70
CA GLN A 369 -39.16 8.20 14.01
C GLN A 369 -37.85 8.31 14.79
N ASN A 370 -37.90 8.93 15.96
CA ASN A 370 -36.78 8.96 16.90
C ASN A 370 -36.64 7.61 17.63
N LEU A 371 -35.40 7.20 17.87
CA LEU A 371 -34.99 5.98 18.57
C LEU A 371 -33.87 6.34 19.57
N VAL A 372 -33.57 5.45 20.52
CA VAL A 372 -32.59 5.77 21.58
C VAL A 372 -31.16 5.79 21.03
N GLY A 373 -30.66 6.99 20.72
CA GLY A 373 -29.35 7.29 20.16
C GLY A 373 -29.28 7.43 18.64
N SER A 374 -30.43 7.51 17.94
CA SER A 374 -30.50 7.72 16.48
C SER A 374 -31.96 7.89 16.03
N TYR A 375 -32.19 8.32 14.80
CA TYR A 375 -33.50 8.38 14.16
C TYR A 375 -33.54 7.48 12.92
N ILE A 376 -34.75 7.14 12.48
CA ILE A 376 -34.99 6.47 11.21
C ILE A 376 -36.06 7.21 10.41
N CYS A 377 -35.82 7.40 9.12
CA CYS A 377 -36.81 7.87 8.18
C CYS A 377 -37.68 6.69 7.71
N ILE A 378 -38.99 6.84 7.74
CA ILE A 378 -39.97 5.81 7.35
C ILE A 378 -40.71 6.29 6.12
N CYS A 379 -40.82 5.42 5.13
CA CYS A 379 -41.53 5.68 3.89
C CYS A 379 -42.91 5.03 3.87
N PRO A 380 -43.88 5.61 3.14
CA PRO A 380 -45.16 4.95 2.87
C PRO A 380 -44.97 3.68 2.01
N ASN A 381 -45.98 2.81 2.00
CA ASN A 381 -45.99 1.61 1.16
C ASN A 381 -45.79 1.98 -0.32
N GLY A 382 -45.02 1.16 -1.06
CA GLY A 382 -44.61 1.44 -2.45
C GLY A 382 -43.35 2.31 -2.57
N TYR A 383 -42.74 2.72 -1.45
CA TYR A 383 -41.53 3.53 -1.44
C TYR A 383 -40.43 2.92 -0.57
N GLN A 384 -39.19 3.26 -0.86
CA GLN A 384 -37.99 2.86 -0.12
C GLN A 384 -37.08 4.05 0.10
N LEU A 385 -36.18 3.97 1.08
CA LEU A 385 -35.15 5.00 1.28
C LEU A 385 -34.11 4.95 0.15
N ASP A 386 -33.67 6.13 -0.27
CA ASP A 386 -32.52 6.28 -1.15
C ASP A 386 -31.18 5.94 -0.45
N GLY A 387 -30.09 5.99 -1.22
CA GLY A 387 -28.74 5.75 -0.69
C GLY A 387 -28.24 6.76 0.36
N THR A 388 -29.03 7.78 0.71
CA THR A 388 -28.75 8.69 1.83
C THR A 388 -29.48 8.29 3.13
N GLY A 389 -30.43 7.36 3.05
CA GLY A 389 -31.26 6.94 4.18
C GLY A 389 -32.33 7.97 4.59
N LYS A 390 -32.57 9.01 3.77
CA LYS A 390 -33.45 10.14 4.14
C LYS A 390 -34.59 10.42 3.19
N LYS A 391 -34.41 10.18 1.89
CA LYS A 391 -35.43 10.48 0.89
C LYS A 391 -36.14 9.21 0.47
N CYS A 392 -37.47 9.22 0.59
CA CYS A 392 -38.31 8.21 -0.01
C CYS A 392 -38.29 8.36 -1.53
N ILE A 393 -37.82 7.31 -2.19
CA ILE A 393 -37.86 7.11 -3.63
C ILE A 393 -38.81 5.97 -3.94
N ASP A 394 -39.28 5.94 -5.17
CA ASP A 394 -40.10 4.86 -5.69
C ASP A 394 -39.42 3.50 -5.50
N LYS A 395 -40.18 2.48 -5.07
CA LYS A 395 -39.68 1.12 -4.95
C LYS A 395 -40.00 0.36 -6.21
N ASP A 396 -39.02 0.25 -7.11
CA ASP A 396 -39.13 -0.59 -8.30
C ASP A 396 -39.34 -2.06 -7.90
N GLU A 397 -40.60 -2.48 -7.89
CA GLU A 397 -40.99 -3.85 -7.61
C GLU A 397 -40.58 -4.82 -8.73
N CYS A 398 -40.52 -4.33 -9.98
CA CYS A 398 -40.16 -5.15 -11.14
C CYS A 398 -38.67 -5.53 -11.15
N ALA A 399 -37.80 -4.67 -10.62
CA ALA A 399 -36.35 -4.88 -10.54
C ALA A 399 -35.93 -6.15 -9.77
N LEU A 400 -36.79 -6.71 -8.91
CA LEU A 400 -36.54 -7.97 -8.22
C LEU A 400 -37.63 -9.00 -8.54
N ALA A 401 -37.24 -10.10 -9.19
CA ALA A 401 -38.14 -11.21 -9.55
C ALA A 401 -39.41 -10.78 -10.31
N ASN A 402 -39.30 -9.72 -11.14
CA ASN A 402 -40.39 -9.23 -12.01
C ASN A 402 -41.65 -8.83 -11.22
N GLY A 403 -41.52 -8.33 -9.99
CA GLY A 403 -42.66 -8.01 -9.10
C GLY A 403 -43.49 -9.23 -8.65
N GLY A 404 -43.08 -10.45 -9.02
CA GLY A 404 -43.94 -11.64 -8.94
C GLY A 404 -44.91 -11.80 -10.12
N CYS A 405 -44.87 -10.91 -11.12
CA CYS A 405 -45.63 -11.04 -12.36
C CYS A 405 -45.12 -12.25 -13.18
N GLN A 406 -46.04 -13.06 -13.70
CA GLN A 406 -45.70 -14.24 -14.50
C GLN A 406 -45.08 -13.89 -15.86
N HIS A 407 -45.54 -12.80 -16.49
CA HIS A 407 -45.05 -12.36 -17.81
C HIS A 407 -44.37 -10.98 -17.72
N THR A 408 -45.11 -9.89 -17.79
CA THR A 408 -44.57 -8.52 -17.84
C THR A 408 -44.93 -7.76 -16.57
N CYS A 409 -43.98 -6.98 -16.05
CA CYS A 409 -44.14 -6.10 -14.91
C CYS A 409 -43.89 -4.65 -15.35
N GLU A 410 -44.82 -3.76 -15.03
CA GLU A 410 -44.73 -2.32 -15.30
C GLU A 410 -44.70 -1.58 -13.96
N ASN A 411 -43.54 -0.99 -13.64
CA ASN A 411 -43.37 -0.23 -12.41
C ASN A 411 -43.98 1.18 -12.55
N SER A 412 -44.64 1.66 -11.50
CA SER A 412 -45.23 3.01 -11.45
C SER A 412 -45.04 3.64 -10.07
N VAL A 413 -45.22 4.96 -9.96
CA VAL A 413 -44.84 5.71 -8.77
C VAL A 413 -45.70 5.33 -7.55
N GLY A 414 -45.15 4.49 -6.67
CA GLY A 414 -45.77 3.94 -5.48
C GLY A 414 -46.49 2.59 -5.64
N SER A 415 -46.40 1.93 -6.80
CA SER A 415 -46.98 0.60 -7.06
C SER A 415 -46.54 0.06 -8.42
N PHE A 416 -46.42 -1.26 -8.58
CA PHE A 416 -46.37 -1.91 -9.90
C PHE A 416 -47.74 -2.39 -10.39
N SER A 417 -47.79 -2.82 -11.66
CA SER A 417 -48.85 -3.64 -12.25
C SER A 417 -48.24 -4.78 -13.09
N CYS A 418 -49.00 -5.86 -13.26
CA CYS A 418 -48.63 -6.95 -14.17
C CYS A 418 -49.45 -6.92 -15.45
N SER A 419 -48.80 -7.23 -16.57
CA SER A 419 -49.44 -7.43 -17.87
C SER A 419 -49.06 -8.81 -18.44
N CYS A 420 -49.97 -9.38 -19.23
CA CYS A 420 -49.76 -10.68 -19.88
C CYS A 420 -49.43 -10.49 -21.36
N ASN A 421 -48.54 -11.33 -21.88
CA ASN A 421 -48.26 -11.41 -23.31
C ASN A 421 -49.52 -11.82 -24.10
N ASP A 422 -49.55 -11.50 -25.40
CA ASP A 422 -50.61 -11.93 -26.32
C ASP A 422 -50.88 -13.45 -26.21
N GLY A 423 -52.15 -13.84 -26.30
CA GLY A 423 -52.61 -15.21 -26.04
C GLY A 423 -52.92 -15.53 -24.56
N TYR A 424 -52.66 -14.61 -23.63
CA TYR A 424 -52.92 -14.81 -22.20
C TYR A 424 -53.74 -13.69 -21.56
N LYS A 425 -54.52 -14.04 -20.54
CA LYS A 425 -55.29 -13.12 -19.68
C LYS A 425 -54.76 -13.13 -18.24
N LEU A 426 -54.78 -11.96 -17.59
CA LEU A 426 -54.37 -11.82 -16.19
C LEU A 426 -55.46 -12.43 -15.28
N ASN A 427 -55.03 -13.20 -14.29
CA ASN A 427 -55.90 -13.83 -13.32
C ASN A 427 -56.32 -12.86 -12.20
N SER A 428 -57.30 -13.26 -11.38
CA SER A 428 -57.84 -12.44 -10.29
C SER A 428 -56.87 -12.19 -9.12
N ASP A 429 -55.66 -12.77 -9.16
CA ASP A 429 -54.57 -12.45 -8.23
C ASP A 429 -53.77 -11.21 -8.67
N GLY A 430 -53.96 -10.73 -9.90
CA GLY A 430 -53.22 -9.62 -10.48
C GLY A 430 -51.76 -9.94 -10.84
N LEU A 431 -51.33 -11.20 -10.77
CA LEU A 431 -49.93 -11.63 -10.94
C LEU A 431 -49.75 -12.73 -11.99
N THR A 432 -50.64 -13.72 -12.02
CA THR A 432 -50.51 -14.89 -12.89
C THR A 432 -51.32 -14.75 -14.17
N CYS A 433 -50.86 -15.41 -15.23
CA CYS A 433 -51.45 -15.34 -16.57
C CYS A 433 -51.98 -16.72 -16.97
N SER A 434 -53.29 -16.81 -17.24
CA SER A 434 -53.90 -18.01 -17.83
C SER A 434 -54.03 -17.88 -19.34
N ASP A 435 -53.96 -19.04 -20.00
CA ASP A 435 -54.18 -19.21 -21.43
C ASP A 435 -55.57 -18.72 -21.87
N ILE A 436 -55.66 -18.07 -23.03
CA ILE A 436 -56.94 -17.73 -23.67
C ILE A 436 -57.29 -18.85 -24.65
N ASP A 437 -58.11 -19.80 -24.21
CA ASP A 437 -58.72 -20.79 -25.10
C ASP A 437 -59.68 -20.11 -26.08
N GLU A 438 -59.20 -19.68 -27.24
CA GLU A 438 -60.02 -18.96 -28.23
C GLU A 438 -61.11 -19.85 -28.85
N CYS A 439 -60.92 -21.18 -28.81
CA CYS A 439 -61.93 -22.15 -29.25
C CYS A 439 -63.13 -22.18 -28.30
N SER A 440 -62.92 -22.04 -26.98
CA SER A 440 -63.97 -22.01 -25.95
C SER A 440 -64.54 -20.61 -25.70
N ASP A 441 -63.72 -19.57 -25.82
CA ASP A 441 -64.13 -18.16 -25.69
C ASP A 441 -64.91 -17.66 -26.93
N GLY A 442 -64.76 -18.35 -28.07
CA GLY A 442 -65.44 -18.03 -29.33
C GLY A 442 -64.74 -16.96 -30.17
N SER A 443 -63.53 -16.57 -29.77
CA SER A 443 -62.65 -15.62 -30.47
C SER A 443 -61.86 -16.26 -31.63
N ALA A 444 -61.83 -17.60 -31.74
CA ALA A 444 -61.14 -18.33 -32.80
C ALA A 444 -61.73 -18.11 -34.21
N GLN A 445 -60.92 -17.59 -35.14
CA GLN A 445 -61.30 -17.21 -36.50
C GLN A 445 -60.95 -18.28 -37.57
N CYS A 446 -61.39 -19.53 -37.35
CA CYS A 446 -61.17 -20.60 -38.34
C CYS A 446 -61.93 -20.38 -39.66
N ASP A 447 -61.29 -20.69 -40.78
CA ASP A 447 -61.88 -20.72 -42.12
C ASP A 447 -63.10 -21.68 -42.16
N PRO A 448 -64.23 -21.33 -42.84
CA PRO A 448 -65.36 -22.23 -43.04
C PRO A 448 -65.03 -23.60 -43.66
N LYS A 449 -63.85 -23.76 -44.27
CA LYS A 449 -63.30 -25.03 -44.80
C LYS A 449 -62.61 -25.90 -43.72
N SER A 450 -62.55 -25.46 -42.47
CA SER A 450 -62.07 -26.23 -41.32
C SER A 450 -63.14 -27.20 -40.75
N THR A 451 -62.69 -28.15 -39.93
CA THR A 451 -63.51 -29.14 -39.20
C THR A 451 -63.57 -28.85 -37.70
N THR A 452 -62.43 -28.64 -37.05
CA THR A 452 -62.31 -28.34 -35.62
C THR A 452 -61.27 -27.25 -35.35
N CYS A 453 -61.60 -26.38 -34.41
CA CYS A 453 -60.62 -25.59 -33.66
C CYS A 453 -59.99 -26.51 -32.60
N ASN A 454 -58.71 -26.34 -32.31
CA ASN A 454 -58.02 -27.03 -31.22
C ASN A 454 -57.16 -25.99 -30.52
N ASN A 455 -57.40 -25.77 -29.22
CA ASN A 455 -56.58 -24.84 -28.45
C ASN A 455 -55.17 -25.41 -28.26
N LEU A 456 -54.15 -24.53 -28.34
CA LEU A 456 -52.76 -24.80 -28.02
C LEU A 456 -52.27 -23.61 -27.20
N ILE A 457 -51.28 -23.78 -26.32
CA ILE A 457 -50.74 -22.65 -25.55
C ILE A 457 -49.65 -21.95 -26.39
N PRO A 458 -49.75 -20.65 -26.73
CA PRO A 458 -50.73 -19.64 -26.29
C PRO A 458 -51.68 -19.16 -27.42
N ASP A 459 -52.03 -20.04 -28.35
CA ASP A 459 -52.64 -19.69 -29.65
C ASP A 459 -53.11 -20.96 -30.42
N TYR A 460 -54.42 -21.10 -30.64
CA TYR A 460 -55.15 -22.18 -31.34
C TYR A 460 -54.70 -22.61 -32.76
N GLU A 461 -55.15 -23.78 -33.23
CA GLU A 461 -55.05 -24.25 -34.63
C GLU A 461 -56.39 -24.71 -35.24
N CYS A 462 -56.54 -24.59 -36.56
CA CYS A 462 -57.75 -24.97 -37.29
C CYS A 462 -57.49 -26.15 -38.24
N LYS A 463 -58.04 -27.34 -37.94
CA LYS A 463 -57.88 -28.52 -38.80
C LYS A 463 -58.75 -28.43 -40.05
N CYS A 464 -58.19 -28.69 -41.24
CA CYS A 464 -58.92 -28.59 -42.51
C CYS A 464 -59.89 -29.78 -42.76
N LYS A 465 -60.90 -29.56 -43.61
CA LYS A 465 -61.75 -30.64 -44.14
C LYS A 465 -60.96 -31.57 -45.08
N PRO A 466 -61.29 -32.87 -45.16
CA PRO A 466 -60.66 -33.79 -46.10
C PRO A 466 -60.66 -33.24 -47.53
N GLY A 467 -59.51 -33.30 -48.21
CA GLY A 467 -59.29 -32.68 -49.52
C GLY A 467 -58.74 -31.25 -49.48
N TYR A 468 -58.64 -30.62 -48.31
CA TYR A 468 -58.01 -29.31 -48.13
C TYR A 468 -56.75 -29.41 -47.25
N ILE A 469 -55.76 -28.58 -47.55
CA ILE A 469 -54.50 -28.44 -46.82
C ILE A 469 -54.40 -27.04 -46.18
N VAL A 470 -53.71 -26.97 -45.05
CA VAL A 470 -53.41 -25.70 -44.36
C VAL A 470 -52.53 -24.83 -45.26
N ILE A 471 -52.75 -23.51 -45.27
CA ILE A 471 -51.85 -22.58 -45.96
C ILE A 471 -50.53 -22.52 -45.17
N SER A 472 -49.39 -22.70 -45.85
CA SER A 472 -48.07 -22.89 -45.20
C SER A 472 -47.60 -21.76 -44.27
N ASN A 473 -48.25 -20.60 -44.32
CA ASN A 473 -47.94 -19.42 -43.52
C ASN A 473 -49.15 -18.94 -42.69
N ASP A 474 -50.26 -19.68 -42.66
CA ASP A 474 -51.54 -19.26 -42.04
C ASP A 474 -52.32 -20.50 -41.55
N LYS A 475 -52.10 -20.86 -40.27
CA LYS A 475 -52.68 -22.05 -39.62
C LYS A 475 -54.20 -21.99 -39.36
N TYR A 476 -54.83 -20.88 -39.72
CA TYR A 476 -56.28 -20.67 -39.57
C TYR A 476 -57.06 -20.89 -40.87
N LYS A 477 -56.36 -21.06 -42.02
CA LYS A 477 -56.97 -21.09 -43.36
C LYS A 477 -56.61 -22.33 -44.19
N CYS A 478 -57.54 -22.72 -45.07
CA CYS A 478 -57.49 -23.98 -45.80
C CYS A 478 -57.67 -23.80 -47.33
N LYS A 479 -56.75 -24.35 -48.11
CA LYS A 479 -56.77 -24.34 -49.59
C LYS A 479 -56.82 -25.75 -50.19
N ALA A 480 -57.30 -25.88 -51.43
CA ALA A 480 -57.24 -27.14 -52.17
C ALA A 480 -55.80 -27.43 -52.65
N PRO A 481 -55.44 -28.70 -52.93
CA PRO A 481 -54.25 -29.04 -53.71
C PRO A 481 -54.44 -28.66 -55.19
N THR A 482 -53.35 -28.29 -55.85
CA THR A 482 -53.36 -27.61 -57.17
C THR A 482 -52.23 -28.15 -58.05
N CYS A 483 -52.47 -28.39 -59.34
CA CYS A 483 -51.40 -28.82 -60.24
C CYS A 483 -50.47 -27.66 -60.65
N PRO A 484 -49.15 -27.92 -60.86
CA PRO A 484 -48.20 -26.90 -61.29
C PRO A 484 -48.39 -26.52 -62.77
N ALA A 485 -48.02 -25.30 -63.14
CA ALA A 485 -48.05 -24.80 -64.51
C ALA A 485 -47.21 -25.67 -65.46
N LEU A 486 -47.67 -25.81 -66.71
CA LEU A 486 -46.98 -26.57 -67.76
C LEU A 486 -46.01 -25.68 -68.54
N VAL A 487 -44.86 -26.22 -68.93
CA VAL A 487 -43.83 -25.50 -69.70
C VAL A 487 -43.94 -25.88 -71.18
N GLN A 488 -44.36 -24.94 -72.03
CA GLN A 488 -44.54 -25.16 -73.47
C GLN A 488 -43.22 -25.58 -74.16
N SER A 489 -43.24 -26.68 -74.92
CA SER A 489 -42.07 -27.19 -75.64
C SER A 489 -42.11 -26.84 -77.14
N MET A 490 -40.96 -26.93 -77.81
CA MET A 490 -40.80 -26.50 -79.20
C MET A 490 -41.77 -27.23 -80.14
N GLY A 491 -42.54 -26.46 -80.92
CA GLY A 491 -43.51 -26.99 -81.87
C GLY A 491 -44.86 -27.39 -81.27
N THR A 492 -45.08 -27.19 -79.96
CA THR A 492 -46.38 -27.37 -79.30
C THR A 492 -47.16 -26.06 -79.18
N THR A 493 -48.48 -26.15 -79.12
CA THR A 493 -49.41 -25.13 -78.62
C THR A 493 -50.33 -25.77 -77.58
N VAL A 494 -50.59 -25.06 -76.46
CA VAL A 494 -51.38 -25.59 -75.33
C VAL A 494 -52.62 -24.72 -75.11
N PHE A 495 -53.77 -25.37 -74.87
CA PHE A 495 -55.06 -24.73 -74.65
C PHE A 495 -55.81 -25.37 -73.46
N PRO A 496 -56.47 -24.58 -72.59
CA PRO A 496 -56.45 -23.11 -72.52
C PRO A 496 -55.08 -22.55 -72.15
N SER A 497 -54.83 -21.27 -72.43
CA SER A 497 -53.53 -20.62 -72.15
C SER A 497 -53.22 -20.48 -70.64
N THR A 498 -54.22 -20.64 -69.77
CA THR A 498 -54.04 -20.72 -68.31
C THR A 498 -53.18 -21.91 -67.88
N CYS A 499 -53.15 -22.99 -68.66
CA CYS A 499 -52.26 -24.15 -68.45
C CYS A 499 -50.76 -23.78 -68.44
N LEU A 500 -50.38 -22.64 -69.03
CA LEU A 500 -49.00 -22.15 -69.14
C LEU A 500 -48.69 -20.99 -68.15
N GLN A 501 -49.57 -20.73 -67.19
CA GLN A 501 -49.46 -19.64 -66.22
C GLN A 501 -49.47 -20.23 -64.80
N ASP A 502 -48.91 -19.51 -63.83
CA ASP A 502 -49.03 -19.82 -62.39
C ASP A 502 -50.44 -19.51 -61.84
N GLN A 503 -51.47 -19.88 -62.61
CA GLN A 503 -52.86 -19.94 -62.18
C GLN A 503 -53.10 -21.25 -61.43
N VAL A 504 -54.05 -21.24 -60.49
CA VAL A 504 -54.46 -22.45 -59.76
C VAL A 504 -55.25 -23.35 -60.70
N MET A 505 -54.64 -24.47 -61.10
CA MET A 505 -55.32 -25.56 -61.81
C MET A 505 -55.90 -26.53 -60.78
N GLU A 506 -57.21 -26.72 -60.77
CA GLU A 506 -57.93 -27.57 -59.80
C GLU A 506 -58.11 -29.01 -60.30
N ALA A 507 -58.49 -29.91 -59.38
CA ALA A 507 -58.63 -31.33 -59.65
C ALA A 507 -59.77 -31.61 -60.65
N GLY A 508 -59.40 -32.10 -61.85
CA GLY A 508 -60.31 -32.32 -62.97
C GLY A 508 -60.05 -31.41 -64.18
N ASP A 509 -59.22 -30.36 -64.05
CA ASP A 509 -58.87 -29.48 -65.17
C ASP A 509 -58.09 -30.21 -66.27
N LEU A 510 -58.30 -29.75 -67.51
CA LEU A 510 -57.80 -30.38 -68.74
C LEU A 510 -56.92 -29.41 -69.53
N CYS A 511 -55.72 -29.86 -69.91
CA CYS A 511 -54.78 -29.12 -70.75
C CYS A 511 -54.52 -29.86 -72.05
N LYS A 512 -55.01 -29.31 -73.16
CA LYS A 512 -54.92 -29.88 -74.50
C LYS A 512 -53.70 -29.35 -75.24
N PHE A 513 -52.98 -30.25 -75.90
CA PHE A 513 -51.81 -30.00 -76.73
C PHE A 513 -52.17 -30.15 -78.21
N SER A 514 -51.56 -29.35 -79.07
CA SER A 514 -51.54 -29.52 -80.52
C SER A 514 -50.18 -29.14 -81.07
N CYS A 515 -49.87 -29.56 -82.30
CA CYS A 515 -48.59 -29.28 -82.94
C CYS A 515 -48.72 -28.16 -83.98
N THR A 516 -47.69 -27.32 -84.09
CA THR A 516 -47.57 -26.30 -85.14
C THR A 516 -47.07 -26.88 -86.45
N ASP A 517 -47.34 -26.24 -87.58
CA ASP A 517 -46.91 -26.65 -88.92
C ASP A 517 -45.47 -27.19 -88.99
N GLY A 518 -45.30 -28.38 -89.60
CA GLY A 518 -44.02 -29.08 -89.68
C GLY A 518 -43.66 -29.90 -88.44
N PHE A 519 -44.57 -30.00 -87.46
CA PHE A 519 -44.48 -30.92 -86.32
C PHE A 519 -45.75 -31.79 -86.22
N GLU A 520 -45.62 -32.99 -85.66
CA GLU A 520 -46.68 -34.00 -85.55
C GLU A 520 -46.77 -34.57 -84.12
N LEU A 521 -47.98 -35.00 -83.70
CA LEU A 521 -48.18 -35.62 -82.39
C LEU A 521 -47.51 -36.99 -82.36
N PRO A 522 -46.84 -37.35 -81.25
CA PRO A 522 -45.95 -38.51 -81.24
C PRO A 522 -46.71 -39.85 -81.31
N ASP A 523 -47.89 -39.94 -80.70
CA ASP A 523 -48.64 -41.17 -80.45
C ASP A 523 -50.18 -40.93 -80.38
N ASN A 524 -50.67 -39.86 -81.04
CA ASN A 524 -52.07 -39.36 -81.02
C ASN A 524 -52.67 -38.93 -79.67
N GLU A 525 -51.98 -39.12 -78.53
CA GLU A 525 -52.41 -38.53 -77.25
C GLU A 525 -52.21 -37.01 -77.25
N ASP A 526 -53.22 -36.27 -76.78
CA ASP A 526 -53.28 -34.80 -76.93
C ASP A 526 -53.75 -34.04 -75.68
N THR A 527 -54.00 -34.68 -74.54
CA THR A 527 -54.61 -34.04 -73.35
C THR A 527 -54.03 -34.56 -72.03
N LEU A 528 -53.65 -33.65 -71.13
CA LEU A 528 -53.31 -33.92 -69.73
C LEU A 528 -54.44 -33.52 -68.79
N ILE A 529 -54.53 -34.19 -67.63
CA ILE A 529 -55.58 -34.04 -66.61
C ILE A 529 -54.92 -33.76 -65.25
N CYS A 530 -55.40 -32.75 -64.52
CA CYS A 530 -54.97 -32.50 -63.15
C CYS A 530 -55.69 -33.47 -62.18
N LEU A 531 -54.93 -34.25 -61.41
CA LEU A 531 -55.47 -35.20 -60.44
C LEU A 531 -55.73 -34.55 -59.06
N ALA A 532 -56.64 -35.14 -58.28
CA ALA A 532 -56.93 -34.73 -56.90
C ALA A 532 -55.75 -34.85 -55.91
N THR A 533 -54.61 -35.36 -56.36
CA THR A 533 -53.33 -35.39 -55.64
C THR A 533 -52.45 -34.15 -55.88
N GLY A 534 -52.87 -33.21 -56.75
CA GLY A 534 -52.07 -32.05 -57.17
C GLY A 534 -51.01 -32.37 -58.23
N ASN A 535 -51.11 -33.50 -58.92
CA ASN A 535 -50.18 -33.93 -59.97
C ASN A 535 -50.91 -34.14 -61.30
N TRP A 536 -50.19 -33.94 -62.41
CA TRP A 536 -50.67 -34.32 -63.75
C TRP A 536 -50.73 -35.84 -63.92
N ASN A 537 -51.69 -36.33 -64.70
CA ASN A 537 -51.89 -37.76 -64.96
C ASN A 537 -50.76 -38.45 -65.76
N ALA A 538 -49.99 -37.69 -66.54
CA ALA A 538 -48.91 -38.18 -67.39
C ALA A 538 -47.81 -37.11 -67.57
N SER A 539 -46.70 -37.51 -68.19
CA SER A 539 -45.59 -36.63 -68.58
C SER A 539 -45.98 -35.68 -69.73
N ILE A 540 -45.25 -34.57 -69.87
CA ILE A 540 -45.55 -33.55 -70.88
C ILE A 540 -45.41 -34.06 -72.33
N ILE A 541 -46.41 -33.73 -73.16
CA ILE A 541 -46.49 -34.15 -74.56
C ILE A 541 -45.55 -33.27 -75.40
N ASN A 542 -44.76 -33.90 -76.28
CA ASN A 542 -43.77 -33.24 -77.12
C ASN A 542 -43.97 -33.63 -78.59
N CYS A 543 -44.14 -32.63 -79.47
CA CYS A 543 -44.31 -32.87 -80.91
C CYS A 543 -42.99 -33.27 -81.59
N LYS A 544 -43.06 -34.25 -82.49
CA LYS A 544 -41.93 -34.70 -83.34
C LYS A 544 -41.86 -33.81 -84.59
N ARG A 545 -40.68 -33.62 -85.21
CA ARG A 545 -40.57 -32.89 -86.49
C ARG A 545 -40.93 -33.78 -87.67
N VAL A 546 -41.75 -33.26 -88.58
CA VAL A 546 -42.08 -33.91 -89.85
C VAL A 546 -40.79 -34.11 -90.68
N SER A 547 -40.71 -35.23 -91.37
CA SER A 547 -39.49 -35.70 -92.05
C SER A 547 -39.67 -35.79 -93.57
N CYS A 548 -38.63 -35.42 -94.32
CA CYS A 548 -38.57 -35.46 -95.79
C CYS A 548 -37.87 -36.73 -96.31
N PRO A 549 -38.22 -37.23 -97.52
CA PRO A 549 -37.61 -38.42 -98.12
C PRO A 549 -36.08 -38.40 -98.21
N LYS A 550 -35.48 -39.58 -98.26
CA LYS A 550 -34.03 -39.76 -98.42
C LYS A 550 -33.60 -39.39 -99.84
N LEU A 551 -32.47 -38.69 -99.96
CA LEU A 551 -31.88 -38.29 -101.24
C LEU A 551 -30.82 -39.29 -101.69
N VAL A 552 -30.54 -39.33 -103.00
CA VAL A 552 -29.51 -40.18 -103.61
C VAL A 552 -28.42 -39.30 -104.21
N ALA A 553 -27.16 -39.70 -104.05
CA ALA A 553 -26.03 -38.97 -104.64
C ALA A 553 -25.95 -39.19 -106.16
N PRO A 554 -25.64 -38.15 -106.97
CA PRO A 554 -25.48 -38.29 -108.41
C PRO A 554 -24.22 -39.06 -108.77
N ALA A 555 -24.19 -39.63 -109.98
CA ALA A 555 -23.00 -40.28 -110.51
C ALA A 555 -21.81 -39.31 -110.55
N ASN A 556 -20.66 -39.75 -110.04
CA ASN A 556 -19.47 -38.93 -109.79
C ASN A 556 -19.70 -37.74 -108.82
N GLY A 557 -20.59 -37.89 -107.83
CA GLY A 557 -20.75 -36.94 -106.72
C GLY A 557 -21.18 -37.59 -105.40
N LYS A 558 -21.48 -36.74 -104.41
CA LYS A 558 -21.92 -37.11 -103.06
C LYS A 558 -22.90 -36.07 -102.48
N LEU A 559 -23.58 -36.44 -101.39
CA LEU A 559 -24.44 -35.56 -100.60
C LEU A 559 -23.66 -34.89 -99.46
N ASN A 560 -24.25 -33.87 -98.85
CA ASN A 560 -23.73 -33.17 -97.66
C ASN A 560 -24.87 -32.52 -96.85
N PRO A 561 -25.08 -32.86 -95.57
CA PRO A 561 -24.44 -33.94 -94.82
C PRO A 561 -24.80 -35.34 -95.36
N ASP A 562 -24.01 -36.36 -95.02
CA ASP A 562 -24.24 -37.74 -95.47
C ASP A 562 -25.56 -38.33 -94.92
N THR A 563 -26.09 -37.80 -93.81
CA THR A 563 -27.38 -38.21 -93.21
C THR A 563 -28.57 -37.99 -94.15
N CYS A 564 -28.45 -37.10 -95.13
CA CYS A 564 -29.42 -36.91 -96.20
C CYS A 564 -29.70 -38.19 -97.02
N ALA A 565 -28.75 -39.14 -97.04
CA ALA A 565 -28.92 -40.46 -97.67
C ALA A 565 -29.44 -41.53 -96.70
N SER A 566 -29.02 -41.51 -95.43
CA SER A 566 -29.37 -42.55 -94.44
C SER A 566 -30.73 -42.33 -93.78
N GLU A 567 -31.09 -41.08 -93.52
CA GLU A 567 -32.26 -40.66 -92.74
C GLU A 567 -33.17 -39.72 -93.53
N GLY A 568 -32.59 -38.81 -94.32
CA GLY A 568 -33.32 -37.83 -95.14
C GLY A 568 -33.23 -36.44 -94.55
N GLY A 569 -34.35 -35.72 -94.52
CA GLY A 569 -34.45 -34.40 -93.91
C GLY A 569 -35.46 -34.35 -92.77
N HIS A 570 -35.37 -33.34 -91.92
CA HIS A 570 -36.45 -32.92 -91.03
C HIS A 570 -36.82 -31.47 -91.34
N TYR A 571 -38.03 -31.04 -91.00
CA TYR A 571 -38.50 -29.67 -91.25
C TYR A 571 -37.46 -28.61 -90.83
N GLN A 572 -37.22 -27.64 -91.73
CA GLN A 572 -36.17 -26.60 -91.69
C GLN A 572 -34.72 -27.08 -91.92
N GLY A 573 -34.49 -28.39 -92.07
CA GLY A 573 -33.21 -28.97 -92.48
C GLY A 573 -32.88 -28.79 -93.97
N LYS A 574 -31.61 -28.98 -94.33
CA LYS A 574 -31.06 -28.75 -95.68
C LYS A 574 -30.08 -29.84 -96.09
N CYS A 575 -30.09 -30.18 -97.38
CA CYS A 575 -29.22 -31.21 -97.98
C CYS A 575 -28.63 -30.70 -99.29
N GLY A 576 -27.31 -30.77 -99.46
CA GLY A 576 -26.59 -30.30 -100.64
C GLY A 576 -25.89 -31.41 -101.44
N TYR A 577 -25.56 -31.13 -102.69
CA TYR A 577 -24.89 -32.03 -103.63
C TYR A 577 -23.50 -31.50 -104.02
N VAL A 578 -22.52 -32.39 -104.19
CA VAL A 578 -21.11 -32.04 -104.52
C VAL A 578 -20.52 -33.04 -105.51
N CYS A 579 -19.93 -32.59 -106.63
CA CYS A 579 -19.23 -33.48 -107.58
C CYS A 579 -17.81 -33.86 -107.11
N ASN A 580 -17.31 -34.97 -107.63
CA ASN A 580 -15.94 -35.43 -107.51
C ASN A 580 -15.00 -34.64 -108.43
N SER A 581 -13.70 -34.64 -108.09
CA SER A 581 -12.67 -33.92 -108.87
C SER A 581 -12.63 -34.34 -110.34
N GLY A 582 -12.41 -33.38 -111.23
CA GLY A 582 -12.43 -33.56 -112.68
C GLY A 582 -13.81 -33.39 -113.34
N TYR A 583 -14.88 -33.21 -112.55
CA TYR A 583 -16.24 -32.99 -113.05
C TYR A 583 -16.87 -31.71 -112.47
N THR A 584 -17.71 -31.05 -113.27
CA THR A 584 -18.49 -29.85 -112.85
C THR A 584 -19.95 -30.19 -112.59
N LEU A 585 -20.52 -29.67 -111.51
CA LEU A 585 -21.94 -29.85 -111.13
C LEU A 585 -22.86 -29.00 -112.03
N SER A 586 -23.91 -29.63 -112.55
CA SER A 586 -24.97 -29.00 -113.34
C SER A 586 -26.34 -29.39 -112.78
N GLY A 587 -27.16 -28.40 -112.42
CA GLY A 587 -28.46 -28.57 -111.75
C GLY A 587 -28.50 -28.01 -110.32
N VAL A 588 -29.51 -28.42 -109.55
CA VAL A 588 -29.75 -27.93 -108.18
C VAL A 588 -28.60 -28.27 -107.21
N GLN A 589 -28.22 -27.30 -106.36
CA GLN A 589 -27.12 -27.45 -105.42
C GLN A 589 -27.54 -27.85 -104.00
N ILE A 590 -28.71 -27.37 -103.54
CA ILE A 590 -29.24 -27.59 -102.19
C ILE A 590 -30.77 -27.75 -102.26
N LYS A 591 -31.31 -28.71 -101.50
CA LYS A 591 -32.75 -28.87 -101.21
C LYS A 591 -33.03 -28.55 -99.73
N ASN A 592 -34.18 -27.95 -99.45
CA ASN A 592 -34.66 -27.58 -98.11
C ASN A 592 -35.94 -28.37 -97.78
N CYS A 593 -36.06 -28.88 -96.55
CA CYS A 593 -37.21 -29.69 -96.14
C CYS A 593 -38.37 -28.83 -95.60
N LEU A 594 -39.52 -28.90 -96.28
CA LEU A 594 -40.72 -28.12 -95.99
C LEU A 594 -41.58 -28.73 -94.88
N SER A 595 -42.51 -27.95 -94.33
CA SER A 595 -43.46 -28.38 -93.28
C SER A 595 -44.43 -29.48 -93.74
N SER A 596 -44.57 -29.67 -95.06
CA SER A 596 -45.32 -30.75 -95.70
C SER A 596 -44.57 -32.10 -95.78
N GLY A 597 -43.35 -32.18 -95.24
CA GLY A 597 -42.50 -33.38 -95.37
C GLY A 597 -42.01 -33.62 -96.81
N GLN A 598 -41.91 -32.57 -97.62
CA GLN A 598 -41.42 -32.62 -99.00
C GLN A 598 -40.22 -31.70 -99.20
N TRP A 599 -39.37 -32.04 -100.16
CA TRP A 599 -38.29 -31.17 -100.62
C TRP A 599 -38.83 -30.05 -101.51
N ASP A 600 -38.27 -28.85 -101.35
CA ASP A 600 -38.57 -27.64 -102.12
C ASP A 600 -38.29 -27.75 -103.63
N SER A 601 -37.35 -28.60 -104.05
CA SER A 601 -37.10 -28.93 -105.46
C SER A 601 -37.09 -30.43 -105.72
N GLN A 602 -37.68 -30.80 -106.87
CA GLN A 602 -37.72 -32.17 -107.40
C GLN A 602 -36.69 -32.39 -108.53
N GLU A 603 -35.89 -31.39 -108.88
CA GLU A 603 -34.78 -31.52 -109.84
C GLU A 603 -33.64 -32.36 -109.26
N GLU A 604 -32.88 -33.08 -110.09
CA GLU A 604 -31.69 -33.84 -109.66
C GLU A 604 -30.46 -33.42 -110.50
N PRO A 605 -29.29 -33.17 -109.87
CA PRO A 605 -28.12 -32.65 -110.58
C PRO A 605 -27.23 -33.75 -111.20
N THR A 606 -26.29 -33.34 -112.05
CA THR A 606 -25.34 -34.21 -112.77
C THR A 606 -23.91 -33.64 -112.78
N CYS A 607 -22.92 -34.48 -113.08
CA CYS A 607 -21.48 -34.14 -113.09
C CYS A 607 -20.85 -34.43 -114.47
N ILE A 608 -20.19 -33.45 -115.12
CA ILE A 608 -19.73 -33.53 -116.55
C ILE A 608 -18.23 -33.23 -116.79
N GLN A 609 -17.66 -33.67 -117.93
CA GLN A 609 -16.21 -33.83 -118.24
C GLN A 609 -15.77 -33.09 -119.55
N ASN A 610 -14.46 -32.83 -119.77
CA ASN A 610 -13.91 -31.89 -120.79
C ASN A 610 -12.78 -32.47 -121.72
N TYR A 611 -12.61 -31.94 -122.96
CA TYR A 611 -11.64 -32.39 -124.00
C TYR A 611 -11.07 -31.27 -124.94
N GLN A 612 -10.26 -31.58 -125.98
CA GLN A 612 -9.50 -30.65 -126.88
C GLN A 612 -9.42 -31.10 -128.38
N ASP A 613 -8.93 -30.23 -129.29
CA ASP A 613 -9.09 -30.30 -130.78
C ASP A 613 -7.78 -30.42 -131.63
N PRO A 614 -7.82 -30.85 -132.92
CA PRO A 614 -6.65 -31.15 -133.77
C PRO A 614 -6.22 -30.10 -134.82
N TYR A 615 -5.00 -30.22 -135.37
CA TYR A 615 -4.50 -29.44 -136.53
C TYR A 615 -3.54 -30.21 -137.46
N ILE A 616 -3.32 -29.73 -138.69
CA ILE A 616 -2.29 -30.18 -139.65
C ILE A 616 -1.77 -29.00 -140.51
N THR A 617 -0.51 -29.08 -140.96
CA THR A 617 0.19 -28.14 -141.85
C THR A 617 0.93 -28.90 -142.95
N CYS A 618 0.97 -28.35 -144.17
CA CYS A 618 1.40 -29.05 -145.38
C CYS A 618 2.84 -28.75 -145.83
N PRO A 619 3.44 -29.66 -146.64
CA PRO A 619 4.68 -29.40 -147.38
C PRO A 619 4.57 -28.26 -148.40
N ASP A 620 5.71 -27.66 -148.73
CA ASP A 620 5.83 -26.66 -149.79
C ASP A 620 5.57 -27.23 -151.19
N ASN A 621 5.11 -26.37 -152.11
CA ASN A 621 4.88 -26.72 -153.51
C ASN A 621 6.20 -26.98 -154.25
N VAL A 622 6.21 -27.97 -155.15
CA VAL A 622 7.39 -28.38 -155.92
C VAL A 622 7.19 -28.12 -157.40
N GLN A 623 8.22 -27.61 -158.09
CA GLN A 623 8.27 -27.58 -159.55
C GLN A 623 9.59 -28.19 -160.05
N VAL A 624 9.53 -29.01 -161.10
CA VAL A 624 10.68 -29.60 -161.79
C VAL A 624 10.48 -29.63 -163.31
N ASP A 625 11.57 -29.63 -164.07
CA ASP A 625 11.57 -29.74 -165.53
C ASP A 625 11.97 -31.18 -165.95
N LEU A 626 11.40 -31.68 -167.05
CA LEU A 626 11.69 -33.01 -167.57
C LEU A 626 13.03 -33.08 -168.31
N SER A 627 13.79 -34.14 -168.04
CA SER A 627 14.98 -34.50 -168.81
C SER A 627 14.62 -34.82 -170.28
N PRO A 628 15.44 -34.43 -171.28
CA PRO A 628 15.15 -34.73 -172.68
C PRO A 628 14.93 -36.22 -172.96
N GLY A 629 13.71 -36.57 -173.38
CA GLY A 629 13.28 -37.95 -173.64
C GLY A 629 12.61 -38.68 -172.45
N ALA A 630 12.38 -38.01 -171.31
CA ALA A 630 11.62 -38.55 -170.18
C ALA A 630 10.15 -38.08 -170.19
N ASN A 631 9.24 -38.92 -169.67
CA ASN A 631 7.80 -38.62 -169.58
C ASN A 631 7.33 -38.26 -168.15
N GLU A 632 8.13 -38.61 -167.14
CA GLU A 632 7.85 -38.47 -165.71
C GLU A 632 9.11 -37.97 -164.99
N ALA A 633 8.92 -37.26 -163.87
CA ALA A 633 10.00 -36.72 -163.04
C ALA A 633 9.92 -37.25 -161.60
N ASP A 634 11.08 -37.58 -161.02
CA ASP A 634 11.23 -37.91 -159.61
C ASP A 634 11.32 -36.61 -158.77
N VAL A 635 10.43 -36.45 -157.79
CA VAL A 635 10.48 -35.34 -156.80
C VAL A 635 10.74 -35.82 -155.38
N SER A 636 11.22 -37.05 -155.19
CA SER A 636 11.52 -37.68 -153.89
C SER A 636 12.37 -36.81 -152.96
N ALA A 637 13.34 -36.09 -153.52
CA ALA A 637 14.27 -35.23 -152.78
C ALA A 637 13.72 -33.82 -152.47
N LEU A 638 12.55 -33.46 -153.00
CA LEU A 638 11.97 -32.12 -152.91
C LEU A 638 10.66 -32.09 -152.10
N LEU A 639 9.82 -33.12 -152.26
CA LEU A 639 8.53 -33.22 -151.56
C LEU A 639 8.71 -33.81 -150.15
N GLN A 640 8.61 -32.94 -149.13
CA GLN A 640 8.62 -33.31 -147.71
C GLN A 640 7.26 -33.88 -147.23
N ASP A 641 7.19 -34.26 -145.95
CA ASP A 641 6.02 -34.84 -145.30
C ASP A 641 5.29 -33.80 -144.41
N PRO A 642 3.95 -33.91 -144.21
CA PRO A 642 3.16 -32.95 -143.45
C PRO A 642 3.42 -33.00 -141.93
N THR A 643 3.09 -31.93 -141.21
CA THR A 643 3.21 -31.86 -139.73
C THR A 643 1.84 -31.72 -139.07
N SER A 644 1.57 -32.49 -138.00
CA SER A 644 0.27 -32.50 -137.30
C SER A 644 0.45 -32.80 -135.80
N ASN A 645 -0.54 -32.44 -134.97
CA ASN A 645 -0.64 -32.95 -133.60
C ASN A 645 -1.34 -34.33 -133.51
N GLN A 646 -1.78 -34.91 -134.63
CA GLN A 646 -2.30 -36.26 -134.72
C GLN A 646 -1.23 -37.24 -135.23
N PRO A 647 -1.21 -38.49 -134.75
CA PRO A 647 -0.22 -39.47 -135.21
C PRO A 647 -0.40 -39.80 -136.71
N PRO A 648 0.67 -40.16 -137.44
CA PRO A 648 0.60 -40.40 -138.90
C PRO A 648 -0.44 -41.43 -139.34
N SER A 649 -0.80 -42.40 -138.49
CA SER A 649 -1.87 -43.37 -138.75
C SER A 649 -3.28 -42.78 -138.84
N ARG A 650 -3.46 -41.50 -138.49
CA ARG A 650 -4.69 -40.71 -138.68
C ARG A 650 -4.50 -39.54 -139.65
N ILE A 651 -3.46 -39.58 -140.48
CA ILE A 651 -3.24 -38.66 -141.60
C ILE A 651 -3.49 -39.41 -142.92
N THR A 652 -4.39 -38.91 -143.76
CA THR A 652 -4.67 -39.48 -145.11
C THR A 652 -4.20 -38.54 -146.21
N ILE A 653 -3.75 -39.11 -147.34
CA ILE A 653 -3.12 -38.40 -148.47
C ILE A 653 -3.79 -38.82 -149.79
N THR A 654 -4.12 -37.87 -150.66
CA THR A 654 -4.80 -38.14 -151.95
C THR A 654 -4.29 -37.24 -153.08
N PRO A 655 -3.94 -37.77 -154.28
CA PRO A 655 -3.89 -39.20 -154.64
C PRO A 655 -2.73 -39.94 -153.96
N ALA A 656 -3.00 -41.14 -153.43
CA ALA A 656 -2.01 -41.91 -152.68
C ALA A 656 -0.94 -42.58 -153.56
N GLU A 657 -1.27 -42.89 -154.82
CA GLU A 657 -0.38 -43.56 -155.78
C GLU A 657 0.95 -42.82 -156.00
N TYR A 658 0.92 -41.51 -156.24
CA TYR A 658 2.13 -40.72 -156.46
C TYR A 658 2.95 -40.48 -155.19
N PHE A 659 2.38 -40.61 -153.99
CA PHE A 659 3.11 -40.32 -152.75
C PHE A 659 4.12 -41.42 -152.37
N LYS A 660 3.91 -42.66 -152.83
CA LYS A 660 4.76 -43.81 -152.48
C LYS A 660 6.09 -43.80 -153.24
N ASP A 661 6.02 -43.69 -154.56
CA ASP A 661 7.19 -43.81 -155.45
C ASP A 661 7.66 -42.43 -155.96
N LYS A 662 6.95 -41.33 -155.62
CA LYS A 662 7.27 -39.90 -155.85
C LYS A 662 7.69 -39.53 -157.29
N MET A 663 7.33 -40.37 -158.26
CA MET A 663 7.32 -40.09 -159.71
C MET A 663 6.02 -39.38 -160.10
N PHE A 664 6.10 -38.30 -160.87
CA PHE A 664 4.95 -37.54 -161.36
C PHE A 664 5.04 -37.30 -162.88
N PRO A 665 3.93 -37.45 -163.64
CA PRO A 665 3.89 -37.17 -165.08
C PRO A 665 3.88 -35.67 -165.37
N ALA A 666 4.20 -35.30 -166.62
CA ALA A 666 4.08 -33.94 -167.14
C ALA A 666 2.70 -33.32 -166.85
N GLY A 667 2.68 -32.12 -166.26
CA GLY A 667 1.46 -31.41 -165.87
C GLY A 667 1.48 -30.91 -164.42
N THR A 668 0.30 -30.79 -163.81
CA THR A 668 0.14 -30.34 -162.42
C THR A 668 -0.67 -31.35 -161.62
N THR A 669 -0.13 -31.79 -160.48
CA THR A 669 -0.76 -32.73 -159.55
C THR A 669 -0.97 -32.07 -158.19
N TYR A 670 -2.09 -32.35 -157.53
CA TYR A 670 -2.45 -31.78 -156.22
C TYR A 670 -2.52 -32.89 -155.17
N LEU A 671 -1.76 -32.74 -154.08
CA LEU A 671 -1.76 -33.65 -152.93
C LEU A 671 -2.53 -33.02 -151.77
N ASN A 672 -3.57 -33.69 -151.29
CA ASN A 672 -4.39 -33.24 -150.17
C ASN A 672 -4.10 -34.09 -148.94
N TYR A 673 -4.01 -33.45 -147.77
CA TYR A 673 -3.67 -34.06 -146.49
C TYR A 673 -4.74 -33.77 -145.45
N VAL A 674 -5.21 -34.79 -144.70
CA VAL A 674 -6.26 -34.64 -143.67
C VAL A 674 -5.86 -35.37 -142.39
N ALA A 675 -5.90 -34.69 -141.24
CA ALA A 675 -5.66 -35.26 -139.90
C ALA A 675 -6.96 -35.35 -139.08
N THR A 676 -7.12 -36.41 -138.27
CA THR A 676 -8.35 -36.67 -137.48
C THR A 676 -8.06 -37.04 -136.02
N ASN A 677 -8.77 -36.47 -135.03
CA ASN A 677 -8.63 -36.87 -133.62
C ASN A 677 -9.53 -38.04 -133.19
N GLU A 678 -9.41 -38.47 -131.93
CA GLU A 678 -10.13 -39.63 -131.39
C GLU A 678 -11.65 -39.44 -131.33
N VAL A 679 -12.12 -38.20 -131.19
CA VAL A 679 -13.55 -37.82 -131.21
C VAL A 679 -14.05 -37.37 -132.60
N GLY A 680 -13.27 -37.64 -133.66
CA GLY A 680 -13.69 -37.49 -135.05
C GLY A 680 -13.64 -36.07 -135.64
N LYS A 681 -13.06 -35.09 -134.94
CA LYS A 681 -12.79 -33.77 -135.53
C LYS A 681 -11.60 -33.82 -136.48
N THR A 682 -11.64 -33.03 -137.54
CA THR A 682 -10.64 -33.05 -138.64
C THR A 682 -10.01 -31.68 -138.91
N ALA A 683 -8.81 -31.70 -139.49
CA ALA A 683 -8.13 -30.55 -140.07
C ALA A 683 -7.46 -30.98 -141.39
N GLN A 684 -7.29 -30.07 -142.36
CA GLN A 684 -6.83 -30.41 -143.72
C GLN A 684 -6.02 -29.29 -144.41
N CYS A 685 -5.18 -29.67 -145.38
CA CYS A 685 -4.40 -28.76 -146.22
C CYS A 685 -4.02 -29.41 -147.58
N GLN A 686 -3.39 -28.66 -148.49
CA GLN A 686 -3.01 -29.11 -149.84
C GLN A 686 -1.62 -28.61 -150.27
N THR A 687 -0.91 -29.41 -151.07
CA THR A 687 0.37 -29.12 -151.73
C THR A 687 0.25 -29.36 -153.24
N VAL A 688 1.01 -28.63 -154.07
CA VAL A 688 0.99 -28.70 -155.54
C VAL A 688 2.35 -29.13 -156.09
N ILE A 689 2.34 -30.07 -157.03
CA ILE A 689 3.52 -30.56 -157.77
C ILE A 689 3.35 -30.21 -159.25
N ILE A 690 4.34 -29.56 -159.86
CA ILE A 690 4.33 -29.13 -161.27
C ILE A 690 5.53 -29.76 -161.99
N VAL A 691 5.27 -30.49 -163.08
CA VAL A 691 6.29 -31.13 -163.92
C VAL A 691 6.20 -30.55 -165.33
N VAL A 692 7.22 -29.79 -165.75
CA VAL A 692 7.23 -29.03 -167.00
C VAL A 692 7.97 -29.80 -168.10
N GLY A 693 7.34 -29.94 -169.27
CA GLY A 693 7.97 -30.54 -170.45
C GLY A 693 8.81 -29.54 -171.25
N ILE A 694 10.03 -29.92 -171.60
CA ILE A 694 10.89 -29.19 -172.55
C ILE A 694 10.58 -29.71 -173.98
N HIS A 695 10.41 -28.79 -174.94
CA HIS A 695 10.22 -29.08 -176.37
C HIS A 695 11.51 -28.87 -177.17
#